data_AF-A0A7W3W5R1-F1
#
_entry.id   AF-A0A7W3W5R1-F1
#
_cell.length_a   1.000
_cell.length_b   1.000
_cell.length_c   1.000
_cell.angle_alpha   90.00
_cell.angle_beta   90.00
_cell.angle_gamma   90.00
#
_symmetry.space_group_name_H-M   'P 1'
#
loop_
_entity.id
_entity.type
_entity.pdbx_description
1 polymer ?
#
loop_
_entity_poly.entity_id
_entity_poly.type
_entity_poly.pdbx_seq_one_letter_code
_entity_poly.pdbx_strand_id
1 'polypeptide(L)'
;MTGFLRRHAFLLVLLAAGTTLRVLAWIAYRPALLYIDSFRYLDNLHGLRADGINPVGYDLLLKPLLAAGGLSFVAAVQHLAGLAIAVGVYALARRLGARNWVSALAAAPLLLDAYQVQIEQNIMAEVLFEALLFGLLWLVLAKGKPNWRRIALAGLVVGFGVLVRLIGVTIAAPFLLYVLAAGSAWRSWRGWRDAGAGLLAILVVVVPYAAKVKAETGKWGLSGPSGSMLYGRTAAVADCAKLQLDPVVRQFCPTEPVENRLVDNYTHADLDPAWPGPLPPGADKGELAHEFAMTALKAQWRDVATSILGDFGKSFQFTRYTSSTDVPIDRWQFQLSYPEFADPAAVKAVTQQYDGTDPKVNEPIAAFLRDYQINGGFVPGAVLGFFALLGLLTVLRRKKPRHPARSGALFAAGTGLFLLFGSAVFEFSWRYQLPALVLLPVAGALGFTTLTVASRRRLASYPDTVDEGAIKDFHDRHPGAKLSELTVVIAAYNEAGGIGQVLEKMPDECLGLPVDVLVVVDGGTDNTAAIAEDHGAYVCVAPTNRGQGAALRLGYHLAAENGAKYIVTTDGDGQYDNSEMAELLAPLLDGTADFVTGSRRLGHEEADSRMRWIGVRVFAWLASALTWRRITDTSFGFRSLRAELACAIPLNEPQYQSSELLLGATAQGARVLERPMSMRLRKAGKSKKGGSVVYGANYARVMTGTWWRGYVLRRGRKRTGRAS
;
A
#
# COMPACT_ATOMS: atom_id res chain seq x y z
N MET A 1 23.57 -20.57 -1.49
CA MET A 1 22.89 -19.29 -1.84
C MET A 1 22.00 -18.84 -0.70
N THR A 2 22.27 -17.64 -0.20
CA THR A 2 21.93 -17.12 1.14
C THR A 2 20.45 -16.73 1.30
N GLY A 3 19.93 -16.79 2.53
CA GLY A 3 18.52 -16.47 2.85
C GLY A 3 18.05 -15.07 2.42
N PHE A 4 18.97 -14.14 2.13
CA PHE A 4 18.69 -12.83 1.55
C PHE A 4 18.11 -12.93 0.13
N LEU A 5 18.72 -13.72 -0.75
CA LEU A 5 18.26 -13.88 -2.14
C LEU A 5 16.84 -14.45 -2.18
N ARG A 6 16.54 -15.49 -1.38
CA ARG A 6 15.18 -16.05 -1.28
C ARG A 6 14.17 -15.04 -0.73
N ARG A 7 14.59 -14.19 0.20
CA ARG A 7 13.73 -13.17 0.82
C ARG A 7 13.36 -12.04 -0.14
N HIS A 8 14.24 -11.71 -1.08
CA HIS A 8 14.12 -10.58 -2.01
C HIS A 8 13.99 -11.00 -3.48
N ALA A 9 13.85 -12.29 -3.76
CA ALA A 9 13.82 -12.86 -5.11
C ALA A 9 12.84 -12.13 -6.05
N PHE A 10 11.63 -11.82 -5.58
CA PHE A 10 10.66 -11.13 -6.41
C PHE A 10 11.10 -9.72 -6.81
N LEU A 11 11.69 -8.95 -5.89
CA LEU A 11 12.28 -7.65 -6.25
C LEU A 11 13.44 -7.82 -7.23
N LEU A 12 14.32 -8.81 -7.01
CA LEU A 12 15.49 -9.02 -7.86
C LEU A 12 15.10 -9.39 -9.30
N VAL A 13 14.04 -10.16 -9.49
CA VAL A 13 13.48 -10.46 -10.82
C VAL A 13 12.98 -9.20 -11.50
N LEU A 14 12.18 -8.39 -10.79
CA LEU A 14 11.68 -7.11 -11.32
C LEU A 14 12.83 -6.14 -11.62
N LEU A 15 13.85 -6.10 -10.77
CA LEU A 15 15.02 -5.23 -10.96
C LEU A 15 15.84 -5.67 -12.17
N ALA A 16 16.06 -6.98 -12.35
CA ALA A 16 16.73 -7.51 -13.54
C ALA A 16 15.98 -7.15 -14.83
N ALA A 17 14.65 -7.32 -14.85
CA ALA A 17 13.81 -6.94 -15.98
C ALA A 17 13.87 -5.42 -16.24
N GLY A 18 13.70 -4.60 -15.20
CA GLY A 18 13.74 -3.14 -15.33
C GLY A 18 15.11 -2.59 -15.72
N THR A 19 16.21 -3.20 -15.27
CA THR A 19 17.56 -2.87 -15.74
C THR A 19 17.73 -3.25 -17.20
N THR A 20 17.22 -4.42 -17.62
CA THR A 20 17.29 -4.86 -19.01
C THR A 20 16.58 -3.87 -19.94
N LEU A 21 15.35 -3.44 -19.60
CA LEU A 21 14.62 -2.45 -20.39
C LEU A 21 15.38 -1.13 -20.56
N ARG A 22 16.04 -0.64 -19.50
CA ARG A 22 16.85 0.58 -19.53
C ARG A 22 18.10 0.43 -20.37
N VAL A 23 18.80 -0.70 -20.26
CA VAL A 23 19.96 -1.00 -21.11
C VAL A 23 19.54 -1.08 -22.58
N LEU A 24 18.40 -1.73 -22.87
CA LEU A 24 17.87 -1.79 -24.23
C LEU A 24 17.51 -0.39 -24.75
N ALA A 25 16.84 0.46 -23.96
CA ALA A 25 16.52 1.83 -24.35
C ALA A 25 17.79 2.66 -24.63
N TRP A 26 18.78 2.56 -23.76
CA TRP A 26 20.06 3.27 -23.90
C TRP A 26 20.88 2.81 -25.10
N ILE A 27 20.78 1.53 -25.48
CA ILE A 27 21.40 1.01 -26.71
C ILE A 27 20.60 1.39 -27.95
N ALA A 28 19.26 1.38 -27.85
CA ALA A 28 18.34 1.61 -28.95
C ALA A 28 18.44 3.03 -29.50
N TYR A 29 18.57 4.03 -28.64
CA TYR A 29 18.64 5.43 -29.03
C TYR A 29 20.01 5.98 -28.65
N ARG A 30 20.75 6.49 -29.65
CA ARG A 30 22.06 7.10 -29.43
C ARG A 30 22.13 8.48 -30.07
N PRO A 31 22.48 9.53 -29.30
CA PRO A 31 22.64 9.56 -27.84
C PRO A 31 21.26 9.56 -27.14
N ALA A 32 21.05 10.37 -26.10
CA ALA A 32 19.74 10.52 -25.47
C ALA A 32 18.68 11.06 -26.46
N LEU A 33 17.39 10.83 -26.16
CA LEU A 33 16.28 11.44 -26.90
C LEU A 33 16.15 12.93 -26.59
N LEU A 34 15.82 13.72 -27.61
CA LEU A 34 15.62 15.16 -27.50
C LEU A 34 14.17 15.52 -27.80
N TYR A 35 13.53 16.18 -26.84
CA TYR A 35 12.20 16.77 -26.99
C TYR A 35 12.31 18.29 -27.13
N ILE A 36 11.23 18.97 -27.50
CA ILE A 36 11.17 20.45 -27.62
C ILE A 36 11.70 21.13 -26.34
N ASP A 37 11.34 20.60 -25.17
CA ASP A 37 11.83 21.10 -23.88
C ASP A 37 13.34 20.89 -23.68
N SER A 38 13.93 19.84 -24.25
CA SER A 38 15.37 19.56 -24.14
C SER A 38 16.19 20.73 -24.67
N PHE A 39 15.81 21.29 -25.81
CA PHE A 39 16.48 22.46 -26.38
C PHE A 39 16.37 23.66 -25.46
N ARG A 40 15.21 23.90 -24.82
CA ARG A 40 15.05 25.01 -23.85
C ARG A 40 16.03 24.92 -22.69
N TYR A 41 16.29 23.71 -22.17
CA TYR A 41 17.28 23.50 -21.11
C TYR A 41 18.72 23.66 -21.60
N LEU A 42 19.04 23.10 -22.77
CA LEU A 42 20.38 23.17 -23.36
C LEU A 42 20.78 24.63 -23.68
N ASP A 43 19.84 25.42 -24.19
CA ASP A 43 20.05 26.83 -24.52
C ASP A 43 20.26 27.71 -23.26
N ASN A 44 19.76 27.26 -22.10
CA ASN A 44 19.76 28.05 -20.87
C ASN A 44 20.85 27.64 -19.85
N LEU A 45 21.71 26.66 -20.19
CA LEU A 45 22.77 26.12 -19.31
C LEU A 45 23.72 27.19 -18.74
N HIS A 46 23.98 28.26 -19.49
CA HIS A 46 24.92 29.31 -19.11
C HIS A 46 24.22 30.57 -18.60
N GLY A 47 23.11 30.95 -19.23
CA GLY A 47 22.36 32.15 -18.87
C GLY A 47 21.57 31.99 -17.56
N LEU A 48 21.09 30.76 -17.27
CA LEU A 48 20.18 30.48 -16.16
C LEU A 48 19.03 31.50 -16.11
N ARG A 49 18.51 31.88 -17.27
CA ARG A 49 17.44 32.87 -17.39
C ARG A 49 16.15 32.32 -16.78
N ALA A 50 15.45 33.17 -16.05
CA ALA A 50 14.18 32.89 -15.38
C ALA A 50 12.98 33.49 -16.15
N ASP A 51 13.22 34.08 -17.32
CA ASP A 51 12.23 34.61 -18.27
C ASP A 51 11.55 33.52 -19.13
N GLY A 52 12.02 32.28 -19.06
CA GLY A 52 11.46 31.14 -19.78
C GLY A 52 10.24 30.48 -19.10
N ILE A 53 9.54 29.63 -19.85
CA ILE A 53 8.43 28.80 -19.34
C ILE A 53 8.94 27.75 -18.33
N ASN A 54 10.12 27.19 -18.58
CA ASN A 54 10.75 26.20 -17.72
C ASN A 54 11.58 26.89 -16.63
N PRO A 55 11.41 26.53 -15.34
CA PRO A 55 12.27 27.08 -14.30
C PRO A 55 13.66 26.42 -14.29
N VAL A 56 14.65 27.13 -13.73
CA VAL A 56 16.09 26.86 -13.92
C VAL A 56 16.66 25.66 -13.16
N GLY A 57 15.85 24.96 -12.37
CA GLY A 57 16.33 23.96 -11.40
C GLY A 57 16.95 22.74 -12.06
N TYR A 58 16.48 22.34 -13.24
CA TYR A 58 17.07 21.22 -13.97
C TYR A 58 18.40 21.61 -14.63
N ASP A 59 18.52 22.83 -15.15
CA ASP A 59 19.73 23.37 -15.79
C ASP A 59 20.95 23.31 -14.86
N LEU A 60 20.73 23.56 -13.56
CA LEU A 60 21.76 23.47 -12.51
C LEU A 60 22.35 22.07 -12.37
N LEU A 61 21.55 21.02 -12.61
CA LEU A 61 22.01 19.63 -12.57
C LEU A 61 22.50 19.16 -13.94
N LEU A 62 21.86 19.61 -15.00
CA LEU A 62 22.15 19.17 -16.36
C LEU A 62 23.57 19.55 -16.79
N LYS A 63 24.00 20.79 -16.49
CA LYS A 63 25.32 21.32 -16.85
C LYS A 63 26.50 20.43 -16.41
N PRO A 64 26.66 20.07 -15.12
CA PRO A 64 27.78 19.20 -14.70
C PRO A 64 27.68 17.78 -15.26
N LEU A 65 26.48 17.26 -15.52
CA LEU A 65 26.32 15.92 -16.12
C LEU A 65 26.72 15.92 -17.60
N LEU A 66 26.31 16.93 -18.37
CA LEU A 66 26.75 17.08 -19.76
C LEU A 66 28.27 17.23 -19.87
N ALA A 67 28.88 18.02 -18.97
CA ALA A 67 30.33 18.19 -18.93
C ALA A 67 31.08 16.88 -18.62
N ALA A 68 30.44 15.94 -17.91
CA ALA A 68 31.06 14.67 -17.55
C ALA A 68 31.03 13.63 -18.68
N GLY A 69 30.05 13.65 -19.58
CA GLY A 69 29.95 12.62 -20.62
C GLY A 69 28.86 12.80 -21.67
N GLY A 70 28.43 14.05 -21.94
CA GLY A 70 27.45 14.33 -22.99
C GLY A 70 26.03 13.86 -22.66
N LEU A 71 25.17 13.84 -23.68
CA LEU A 71 23.75 13.50 -23.56
C LEU A 71 23.57 12.03 -23.18
N SER A 72 24.39 11.13 -23.74
CA SER A 72 24.33 9.69 -23.44
C SER A 72 24.61 9.40 -21.96
N PHE A 73 25.55 10.13 -21.34
CA PHE A 73 25.82 9.99 -19.91
C PHE A 73 24.67 10.51 -19.03
N VAL A 74 24.03 11.62 -19.43
CA VAL A 74 22.84 12.13 -18.73
C VAL A 74 21.74 11.08 -18.72
N ALA A 75 21.43 10.47 -19.87
CA ALA A 75 20.43 9.38 -19.94
C ALA A 75 20.82 8.18 -19.06
N ALA A 76 22.10 7.78 -19.04
CA ALA A 76 22.56 6.71 -18.16
C ALA A 76 22.36 7.04 -16.67
N VAL A 77 22.68 8.26 -16.24
CA VAL A 77 22.45 8.72 -14.86
C VAL A 77 20.96 8.75 -14.52
N GLN A 78 20.11 9.18 -15.45
CA GLN A 78 18.67 9.16 -15.30
C GLN A 78 18.11 7.73 -15.14
N HIS A 79 18.58 6.77 -15.95
CA HIS A 79 18.22 5.37 -15.79
C HIS A 79 18.63 4.79 -14.43
N LEU A 80 19.85 5.10 -13.98
CA LEU A 80 20.33 4.69 -12.66
C LEU A 80 19.52 5.33 -11.53
N ALA A 81 19.11 6.59 -11.68
CA ALA A 81 18.23 7.27 -10.74
C ALA A 81 16.85 6.60 -10.67
N GLY A 82 16.24 6.23 -11.81
CA GLY A 82 14.99 5.47 -11.85
C GLY A 82 15.06 4.15 -11.08
N LEU A 83 16.14 3.37 -11.30
CA LEU A 83 16.42 2.14 -10.55
C LEU A 83 16.59 2.41 -9.04
N ALA A 84 17.33 3.47 -8.68
CA ALA A 84 17.56 3.84 -7.29
C ALA A 84 16.27 4.25 -6.57
N ILE A 85 15.39 5.02 -7.24
CA ILE A 85 14.08 5.40 -6.73
C ILE A 85 13.23 4.14 -6.50
N ALA A 86 13.21 3.20 -7.44
CA ALA A 86 12.44 1.95 -7.29
C ALA A 86 12.92 1.11 -6.09
N VAL A 87 14.23 0.93 -5.93
CA VAL A 87 14.81 0.24 -4.76
C VAL A 87 14.53 1.02 -3.47
N GLY A 88 14.57 2.35 -3.53
CA GLY A 88 14.21 3.25 -2.44
C GLY A 88 12.76 3.09 -2.00
N VAL A 89 11.81 3.05 -2.95
CA VAL A 89 10.38 2.81 -2.72
C VAL A 89 10.17 1.44 -2.06
N TYR A 90 10.82 0.41 -2.57
CA TYR A 90 10.82 -0.91 -1.96
C TYR A 90 11.29 -0.85 -0.49
N ALA A 91 12.45 -0.22 -0.24
CA ALA A 91 13.05 -0.11 1.07
C ALA A 91 12.17 0.70 2.05
N LEU A 92 11.57 1.80 1.58
CA LEU A 92 10.67 2.64 2.36
C LEU A 92 9.41 1.86 2.77
N ALA A 93 8.77 1.18 1.82
CA ALA A 93 7.59 0.36 2.09
C ALA A 93 7.92 -0.75 3.10
N ARG A 94 9.07 -1.43 2.96
CA ARG A 94 9.55 -2.44 3.91
C ARG A 94 9.73 -1.88 5.31
N ARG A 95 10.37 -0.71 5.40
CA ARG A 95 10.65 0.00 6.65
C ARG A 95 9.36 0.39 7.38
N LEU A 96 8.33 0.75 6.63
CA LEU A 96 7.00 1.08 7.14
C LEU A 96 6.13 -0.16 7.42
N GLY A 97 6.68 -1.36 7.26
CA GLY A 97 6.07 -2.62 7.67
C GLY A 97 5.32 -3.38 6.57
N ALA A 98 5.41 -2.95 5.31
CA ALA A 98 4.87 -3.68 4.18
C ALA A 98 5.62 -4.99 3.94
N ARG A 99 4.94 -5.98 3.38
CA ARG A 99 5.49 -7.32 3.09
C ARG A 99 6.47 -7.25 1.92
N ASN A 100 7.45 -8.16 1.83
CA ASN A 100 8.41 -8.15 0.73
C ASN A 100 7.75 -8.12 -0.66
N TRP A 101 6.76 -8.98 -0.89
CA TRP A 101 6.09 -9.00 -2.18
C TRP A 101 5.26 -7.73 -2.45
N VAL A 102 4.64 -7.15 -1.41
CA VAL A 102 3.88 -5.89 -1.52
C VAL A 102 4.83 -4.72 -1.80
N SER A 103 5.98 -4.68 -1.13
CA SER A 103 7.02 -3.68 -1.37
C SER A 103 7.61 -3.82 -2.77
N ALA A 104 7.75 -5.04 -3.29
CA ALA A 104 8.22 -5.29 -4.65
C ALA A 104 7.17 -4.84 -5.69
N LEU A 105 5.88 -5.09 -5.44
CA LEU A 105 4.80 -4.54 -6.26
C LEU A 105 4.76 -3.02 -6.26
N ALA A 106 5.13 -2.36 -5.15
CA ALA A 106 5.22 -0.90 -5.11
C ALA A 106 6.36 -0.36 -6.01
N ALA A 107 7.45 -1.12 -6.15
CA ALA A 107 8.58 -0.75 -7.00
C ALA A 107 8.35 -1.11 -8.48
N ALA A 108 7.48 -2.08 -8.78
CA ALA A 108 7.25 -2.58 -10.13
C ALA A 108 6.87 -1.50 -11.15
N PRO A 109 5.99 -0.52 -10.85
CA PRO A 109 5.68 0.57 -11.77
C PRO A 109 6.91 1.34 -12.27
N LEU A 110 7.80 1.73 -11.36
CA LEU A 110 9.02 2.45 -11.74
C LEU A 110 9.99 1.55 -12.52
N LEU A 111 10.02 0.24 -12.22
CA LEU A 111 10.93 -0.69 -12.89
C LEU A 111 10.46 -1.04 -14.31
N LEU A 112 9.16 -1.19 -14.51
CA LEU A 112 8.60 -1.86 -15.69
C LEU A 112 7.74 -0.97 -16.59
N ASP A 113 7.28 0.20 -16.15
CA ASP A 113 6.51 1.09 -17.02
C ASP A 113 7.39 1.60 -18.17
N ALA A 114 7.04 1.27 -19.40
CA ALA A 114 7.81 1.63 -20.58
C ALA A 114 7.87 3.14 -20.83
N TYR A 115 6.86 3.90 -20.42
CA TYR A 115 6.87 5.35 -20.53
C TYR A 115 7.79 5.99 -19.48
N GLN A 116 7.91 5.35 -18.31
CA GLN A 116 8.96 5.70 -17.34
C GLN A 116 10.36 5.44 -17.94
N VAL A 117 10.57 4.29 -18.58
CA VAL A 117 11.86 3.98 -19.24
C VAL A 117 12.14 4.95 -20.39
N GLN A 118 11.11 5.31 -21.18
CA GLN A 118 11.24 6.25 -22.29
C GLN A 118 11.56 7.67 -21.81
N ILE A 119 10.92 8.16 -20.74
CA ILE A 119 11.23 9.50 -20.21
C ILE A 119 12.63 9.57 -19.60
N GLU A 120 13.13 8.49 -19.01
CA GLU A 120 14.51 8.41 -18.52
C GLU A 120 15.57 8.50 -19.62
N GLN A 121 15.21 8.11 -20.85
CA GLN A 121 16.07 8.26 -22.04
C GLN A 121 16.00 9.67 -22.65
N ASN A 122 15.03 10.51 -22.25
CA ASN A 122 14.89 11.89 -22.73
C ASN A 122 15.65 12.88 -21.85
N ILE A 123 16.24 13.93 -22.43
CA ILE A 123 16.89 15.02 -21.68
C ILE A 123 15.82 15.97 -21.12
N MET A 124 15.28 15.62 -19.94
CA MET A 124 14.13 16.29 -19.35
C MET A 124 14.11 16.20 -17.81
N ALA A 125 13.35 17.08 -17.16
CA ALA A 125 13.39 17.30 -15.71
C ALA A 125 12.65 16.26 -14.84
N GLU A 126 11.93 15.30 -15.44
CA GLU A 126 11.03 14.36 -14.75
C GLU A 126 11.76 13.50 -13.72
N VAL A 127 12.88 12.91 -14.11
CA VAL A 127 13.60 11.97 -13.24
C VAL A 127 14.17 12.69 -12.01
N LEU A 128 14.65 13.92 -12.18
CA LEU A 128 15.07 14.76 -11.05
C LEU A 128 13.87 15.08 -10.14
N PHE A 129 12.74 15.45 -10.73
CA PHE A 129 11.53 15.76 -9.97
C PHE A 129 11.00 14.53 -9.20
N GLU A 130 11.03 13.35 -9.80
CA GLU A 130 10.71 12.06 -9.15
C GLU A 130 11.66 11.72 -8.02
N ALA A 131 12.96 11.97 -8.19
CA ALA A 131 13.95 11.82 -7.13
C ALA A 131 13.64 12.73 -5.93
N LEU A 132 13.19 13.97 -6.17
CA LEU A 132 12.76 14.91 -5.13
C LEU A 132 11.48 14.44 -4.43
N LEU A 133 10.50 13.93 -5.18
CA LEU A 133 9.28 13.33 -4.62
C LEU A 133 9.60 12.15 -3.70
N PHE A 134 10.50 11.27 -4.14
CA PHE A 134 10.97 10.16 -3.32
C PHE A 134 11.73 10.66 -2.08
N GLY A 135 12.61 11.64 -2.25
CA GLY A 135 13.34 12.29 -1.15
C GLY A 135 12.39 12.87 -0.11
N LEU A 136 11.31 13.54 -0.54
CA LEU A 136 10.25 14.04 0.32
C LEU A 136 9.59 12.91 1.12
N LEU A 137 9.14 11.84 0.44
CA LEU A 137 8.57 10.66 1.11
C LEU A 137 9.55 10.09 2.15
N TRP A 138 10.82 9.97 1.79
CA TRP A 138 11.83 9.41 2.69
C TRP A 138 12.09 10.28 3.92
N LEU A 139 12.27 11.59 3.74
CA LEU A 139 12.51 12.54 4.82
C LEU A 139 11.37 12.55 5.84
N VAL A 140 10.14 12.52 5.32
CA VAL A 140 8.91 12.62 6.10
C VAL A 140 8.56 11.30 6.78
N LEU A 141 8.75 10.16 6.11
CA LEU A 141 8.21 8.86 6.56
C LEU A 141 9.26 7.88 7.10
N ALA A 142 10.51 7.93 6.64
CA ALA A 142 11.46 6.83 6.92
C ALA A 142 11.80 6.67 8.40
N LYS A 143 11.88 7.77 9.17
CA LYS A 143 12.41 7.75 10.55
C LYS A 143 11.40 8.28 11.57
N GLY A 144 10.41 7.48 11.95
CA GLY A 144 9.44 7.83 13.00
C GLY A 144 8.76 9.18 12.75
N LYS A 145 8.36 9.90 13.80
CA LYS A 145 7.83 11.26 13.64
C LYS A 145 8.97 12.20 13.21
N PRO A 146 8.83 12.99 12.13
CA PRO A 146 9.83 13.96 11.71
C PRO A 146 9.96 15.09 12.76
N ASN A 147 11.17 15.61 12.94
CA ASN A 147 11.43 16.80 13.75
C ASN A 147 11.51 18.03 12.83
N TRP A 148 11.47 19.24 13.40
CA TRP A 148 11.52 20.49 12.64
C TRP A 148 12.66 20.56 11.61
N ARG A 149 13.85 20.00 11.90
CA ARG A 149 14.99 19.99 10.96
C ARG A 149 14.69 19.18 9.70
N ARG A 150 14.08 17.99 9.86
CA ARG A 150 13.67 17.15 8.73
C ARG A 150 12.49 17.75 7.97
N ILE A 151 11.59 18.43 8.67
CA ILE A 151 10.49 19.16 8.03
C ILE A 151 11.01 20.37 7.24
N ALA A 152 11.98 21.12 7.78
CA ALA A 152 12.65 22.19 7.06
C ALA A 152 13.37 21.65 5.82
N LEU A 153 14.12 20.54 5.95
CA LEU A 153 14.77 19.91 4.80
C LEU A 153 13.75 19.40 3.76
N ALA A 154 12.63 18.84 4.19
CA ALA A 154 11.53 18.46 3.29
C ALA A 154 10.91 19.70 2.61
N GLY A 155 10.79 20.82 3.31
CA GLY A 155 10.37 22.10 2.73
C GLY A 155 11.35 22.63 1.68
N LEU A 156 12.67 22.51 1.90
CA LEU A 156 13.69 22.84 0.90
C LEU A 156 13.55 21.95 -0.34
N VAL A 157 13.28 20.65 -0.16
CA VAL A 157 13.05 19.71 -1.28
C VAL A 157 11.80 20.09 -2.07
N VAL A 158 10.70 20.47 -1.40
CA VAL A 158 9.48 20.98 -2.08
C VAL A 158 9.78 22.27 -2.83
N GLY A 159 10.45 23.23 -2.20
CA GLY A 159 10.84 24.50 -2.82
C GLY A 159 11.72 24.29 -4.05
N PHE A 160 12.76 23.46 -3.95
CA PHE A 160 13.61 23.11 -5.09
C PHE A 160 12.82 22.33 -6.17
N GLY A 161 11.86 21.50 -5.77
CA GLY A 161 10.93 20.85 -6.69
C GLY A 161 10.16 21.84 -7.57
N VAL A 162 9.76 23.01 -7.04
CA VAL A 162 9.13 24.10 -7.83
C VAL A 162 10.10 24.63 -8.89
N LEU A 163 11.38 24.78 -8.54
CA LEU A 163 12.41 25.26 -9.46
C LEU A 163 12.75 24.22 -10.55
N VAL A 164 12.55 22.92 -10.28
CA VAL A 164 12.74 21.86 -11.28
C VAL A 164 11.51 21.71 -12.18
N ARG A 165 10.30 21.76 -11.61
CA ARG A 165 9.04 21.79 -12.34
C ARG A 165 8.03 22.66 -11.61
N LEU A 166 7.40 23.58 -12.34
CA LEU A 166 6.40 24.50 -11.77
C LEU A 166 5.25 23.77 -11.04
N ILE A 167 4.83 22.60 -11.55
CA ILE A 167 3.80 21.76 -10.91
C ILE A 167 4.16 21.35 -9.48
N GLY A 168 5.45 21.40 -9.10
CA GLY A 168 5.91 21.16 -7.73
C GLY A 168 5.23 22.03 -6.68
N VAL A 169 4.69 23.20 -7.06
CA VAL A 169 3.94 24.08 -6.15
C VAL A 169 2.74 23.37 -5.50
N THR A 170 2.12 22.46 -6.24
CA THR A 170 0.95 21.68 -5.81
C THR A 170 1.25 20.71 -4.67
N ILE A 171 2.52 20.36 -4.47
CA ILE A 171 2.98 19.46 -3.40
C ILE A 171 3.02 20.19 -2.05
N ALA A 172 3.16 21.52 -2.04
CA ALA A 172 3.27 22.31 -0.81
C ALA A 172 2.04 22.14 0.09
N ALA A 173 0.84 22.15 -0.49
CA ALA A 173 -0.41 21.98 0.25
C ALA A 173 -0.53 20.61 0.96
N PRO A 174 -0.45 19.45 0.28
CA PRO A 174 -0.53 18.15 0.94
C PRO A 174 0.63 17.91 1.92
N PHE A 175 1.82 18.48 1.66
CA PHE A 175 2.94 18.46 2.60
C PHE A 175 2.63 19.21 3.90
N LEU A 176 2.20 20.47 3.83
CA LEU A 176 1.88 21.26 5.01
C LEU A 176 0.69 20.69 5.77
N LEU A 177 -0.36 20.24 5.06
CA LEU A 177 -1.51 19.55 5.67
C LEU A 177 -1.08 18.28 6.42
N TYR A 178 -0.17 17.49 5.84
CA TYR A 178 0.38 16.33 6.53
C TYR A 178 1.14 16.72 7.81
N VAL A 179 1.99 17.75 7.76
CA VAL A 179 2.74 18.21 8.94
C VAL A 179 1.79 18.69 10.04
N LEU A 180 0.77 19.47 9.68
CA LEU A 180 -0.24 19.96 10.63
C LEU A 180 -1.03 18.80 11.28
N ALA A 181 -1.46 17.83 10.47
CA ALA A 181 -2.23 16.68 10.93
C ALA A 181 -1.37 15.69 11.77
N ALA A 182 -0.17 15.35 11.30
CA ALA A 182 0.73 14.41 11.95
C ALA A 182 1.40 15.00 13.21
N GLY A 183 1.69 16.30 13.20
CA GLY A 183 2.26 17.06 14.31
C GLY A 183 1.25 17.42 15.39
N SER A 184 -0.05 17.15 15.18
CA SER A 184 -1.12 17.59 16.08
C SER A 184 -1.04 19.09 16.36
N ALA A 185 -0.81 19.91 15.32
CA ALA A 185 -0.60 21.36 15.47
C ALA A 185 -1.77 22.04 16.19
N TRP A 186 -2.99 21.56 15.96
CA TRP A 186 -4.20 21.97 16.70
C TRP A 186 -4.21 21.65 18.20
N ARG A 187 -3.25 20.86 18.69
CA ARG A 187 -3.13 20.46 20.10
C ARG A 187 -1.79 20.84 20.73
N SER A 188 -0.82 21.36 19.95
CA SER A 188 0.48 21.74 20.50
C SER A 188 1.23 22.77 19.64
N TRP A 189 1.89 23.73 20.30
CA TRP A 189 2.78 24.70 19.65
C TRP A 189 3.92 24.06 18.84
N ARG A 190 4.37 22.86 19.25
CA ARG A 190 5.40 22.10 18.52
C ARG A 190 4.97 21.79 17.09
N GLY A 191 3.71 21.45 16.85
CA GLY A 191 3.21 21.19 15.50
C GLY A 191 3.17 22.45 14.63
N TRP A 192 2.83 23.61 15.20
CA TRP A 192 2.89 24.90 14.49
C TRP A 192 4.32 25.30 14.15
N ARG A 193 5.26 25.11 15.08
CA ARG A 193 6.69 25.36 14.81
C ARG A 193 7.20 24.49 13.67
N ASP A 194 6.86 23.20 13.66
CA ASP A 194 7.31 22.29 12.60
C ASP A 194 6.70 22.69 11.24
N ALA A 195 5.41 23.03 11.18
CA ALA A 195 4.76 23.55 9.97
C ALA A 195 5.38 24.88 9.50
N GLY A 196 5.64 25.81 10.43
CA GLY A 196 6.31 27.07 10.14
C GLY A 196 7.73 26.87 9.61
N ALA A 197 8.49 25.92 10.14
CA ALA A 197 9.82 25.58 9.63
C ALA A 197 9.77 25.02 8.20
N GLY A 198 8.78 24.18 7.89
CA GLY A 198 8.56 23.67 6.54
C GLY A 198 8.16 24.77 5.55
N LEU A 199 7.22 25.64 5.94
CA LEU A 199 6.78 26.77 5.12
C LEU A 199 7.93 27.76 4.87
N LEU A 200 8.66 28.15 5.91
CA LEU A 200 9.79 29.06 5.79
C LEU A 200 10.85 28.49 4.85
N ALA A 201 11.14 27.19 4.94
CA ALA A 201 12.09 26.54 4.04
C ALA A 201 11.64 26.56 2.57
N ILE A 202 10.35 26.37 2.30
CA ILE A 202 9.80 26.53 0.93
C ILE A 202 10.00 27.96 0.45
N LEU A 203 9.62 28.94 1.28
CA LEU A 203 9.69 30.36 0.92
C LEU A 203 11.13 30.85 0.69
N VAL A 204 12.11 30.36 1.47
CA VAL A 204 13.54 30.69 1.30
C VAL A 204 14.06 30.27 -0.08
N VAL A 205 13.47 29.28 -0.73
CA VAL A 205 13.84 28.88 -2.10
C VAL A 205 13.00 29.62 -3.14
N VAL A 206 11.68 29.66 -2.95
CA VAL A 206 10.73 30.14 -3.95
C VAL A 206 10.74 31.68 -4.07
N VAL A 207 10.86 32.41 -2.96
CA VAL A 207 10.79 33.88 -2.96
C VAL A 207 12.01 34.51 -3.66
N PRO A 208 13.26 34.11 -3.40
CA PRO A 208 14.40 34.65 -4.15
C PRO A 208 14.32 34.34 -5.64
N TYR A 209 13.81 33.16 -6.00
CA TYR A 209 13.60 32.81 -7.41
C TYR A 209 12.53 33.69 -8.06
N ALA A 210 11.40 33.92 -7.38
CA ALA A 210 10.35 34.83 -7.85
C ALA A 210 10.85 36.28 -7.98
N ALA A 211 11.75 36.72 -7.09
CA ALA A 211 12.39 38.03 -7.18
C ALA A 211 13.31 38.11 -8.41
N LYS A 212 14.01 37.01 -8.76
CA LYS A 212 14.79 36.91 -10.00
C LYS A 212 13.89 37.00 -11.25
N VAL A 213 12.79 36.24 -11.28
CA VAL A 213 11.79 36.33 -12.37
C VAL A 213 11.30 37.77 -12.53
N LYS A 214 10.99 38.46 -11.42
CA LYS A 214 10.60 39.88 -11.47
C LYS A 214 11.70 40.79 -11.99
N ALA A 215 12.96 40.56 -11.60
CA ALA A 215 14.08 41.38 -12.07
C ALA A 215 14.30 41.25 -13.58
N GLU A 216 14.02 40.09 -14.17
CA GLU A 216 14.23 39.82 -15.60
C GLU A 216 12.99 40.14 -16.45
N THR A 217 11.77 39.95 -15.93
CA THR A 217 10.52 40.10 -16.69
C THR A 217 9.70 41.34 -16.30
N GLY A 218 10.04 42.01 -15.20
CA GLY A 218 9.26 43.09 -14.60
C GLY A 218 8.03 42.64 -13.81
N LYS A 219 7.61 41.36 -13.89
CA LYS A 219 6.39 40.83 -13.26
C LYS A 219 6.74 39.77 -12.20
N TRP A 220 5.99 39.74 -11.09
CA TRP A 220 6.12 38.66 -10.11
C TRP A 220 5.58 37.35 -10.69
N GLY A 221 6.36 36.26 -10.58
CA GLY A 221 5.98 34.96 -11.11
C GLY A 221 6.96 33.87 -10.70
N LEU A 222 6.70 32.64 -11.16
CA LEU A 222 7.58 31.47 -10.98
C LEU A 222 8.09 30.92 -12.32
N SER A 223 7.74 31.58 -13.41
CA SER A 223 8.14 31.37 -14.79
C SER A 223 7.86 32.67 -15.56
N GLY A 224 8.33 32.79 -16.79
CA GLY A 224 8.13 33.95 -17.65
C GLY A 224 6.67 34.21 -18.05
N PRO A 225 6.23 33.86 -19.29
CA PRO A 225 4.85 34.13 -19.70
C PRO A 225 3.84 33.43 -18.78
N SER A 226 3.14 34.21 -17.94
CA SER A 226 2.21 33.68 -16.93
C SER A 226 0.74 33.74 -17.35
N GLY A 227 0.40 34.60 -18.32
CA GLY A 227 -0.96 34.74 -18.85
C GLY A 227 -1.38 33.63 -19.81
N SER A 228 -0.42 33.02 -20.52
CA SER A 228 -0.70 32.05 -21.59
C SER A 228 -1.25 30.72 -21.08
N MET A 229 -0.86 30.26 -19.88
CA MET A 229 -1.39 29.03 -19.29
C MET A 229 -2.88 29.13 -18.94
N LEU A 230 -3.29 30.23 -18.30
CA LEU A 230 -4.70 30.45 -17.94
C LEU A 230 -5.54 30.70 -19.19
N TYR A 231 -4.99 31.44 -20.16
CA TYR A 231 -5.58 31.60 -21.47
C TYR A 231 -5.80 30.23 -22.15
N GLY A 232 -4.80 29.36 -22.20
CA GLY A 232 -4.92 28.08 -22.87
C GLY A 232 -6.04 27.20 -22.30
N ARG A 233 -6.14 27.11 -20.97
CA ARG A 233 -7.20 26.35 -20.31
C ARG A 233 -8.60 26.92 -20.55
N THR A 234 -8.74 28.24 -20.59
CA THR A 234 -10.05 28.90 -20.74
C THR A 234 -10.49 28.98 -22.21
N ALA A 235 -9.55 29.28 -23.13
CA ALA A 235 -9.78 29.29 -24.57
C ALA A 235 -10.29 27.93 -25.07
N ALA A 236 -9.70 26.83 -24.59
CA ALA A 236 -10.09 25.48 -25.01
C ALA A 236 -11.58 25.15 -24.78
N VAL A 237 -12.25 25.83 -23.85
CA VAL A 237 -13.67 25.62 -23.54
C VAL A 237 -14.56 26.84 -23.82
N ALA A 238 -13.97 27.97 -24.18
CA ALA A 238 -14.69 29.24 -24.26
C ALA A 238 -15.75 29.24 -25.38
N ASP A 239 -17.00 29.48 -25.01
CA ASP A 239 -18.05 29.84 -25.97
C ASP A 239 -18.09 31.36 -26.09
N CYS A 240 -17.33 31.88 -27.05
CA CYS A 240 -17.18 33.31 -27.29
C CYS A 240 -18.47 34.05 -27.67
N ALA A 241 -19.50 33.34 -28.15
CA ALA A 241 -20.79 33.96 -28.44
C ALA A 241 -21.50 34.40 -27.15
N LYS A 242 -21.18 33.77 -26.01
CA LYS A 242 -21.77 34.07 -24.70
C LYS A 242 -20.89 34.99 -23.84
N LEU A 243 -19.75 35.45 -24.35
CA LEU A 243 -18.84 36.35 -23.63
C LEU A 243 -19.05 37.80 -24.07
N GLN A 244 -19.13 38.69 -23.08
CA GLN A 244 -19.07 40.13 -23.29
C GLN A 244 -17.59 40.51 -23.35
N LEU A 245 -17.05 40.68 -24.57
CA LEU A 245 -15.64 40.98 -24.82
C LEU A 245 -15.53 42.28 -25.60
N ASP A 246 -14.57 43.11 -25.21
CA ASP A 246 -14.17 44.25 -26.03
C ASP A 246 -13.66 43.78 -27.40
N PRO A 247 -13.81 44.59 -28.47
CA PRO A 247 -13.42 44.19 -29.83
C PRO A 247 -11.96 43.73 -29.96
N VAL A 248 -11.06 44.30 -29.15
CA VAL A 248 -9.63 43.92 -29.11
C VAL A 248 -9.44 42.56 -28.45
N VAL A 249 -10.07 42.33 -27.29
CA VAL A 249 -9.99 41.05 -26.54
C VAL A 249 -10.71 39.93 -27.30
N ARG A 250 -11.75 40.25 -28.07
CA ARG A 250 -12.46 39.29 -28.93
C ARG A 250 -11.57 38.65 -29.98
N GLN A 251 -10.44 39.26 -30.36
CA GLN A 251 -9.46 38.64 -31.27
C GLN A 251 -8.83 37.36 -30.68
N PHE A 252 -8.84 37.20 -29.35
CA PHE A 252 -8.31 36.02 -28.64
C PHE A 252 -9.28 34.83 -28.66
N CYS A 253 -10.46 34.97 -29.25
CA CYS A 253 -11.43 33.90 -29.39
C CYS A 253 -10.94 32.80 -30.33
N PRO A 254 -10.93 31.53 -29.91
CA PRO A 254 -10.66 30.41 -30.81
C PRO A 254 -11.67 30.34 -31.95
N THR A 255 -11.19 29.93 -33.12
CA THR A 255 -12.02 29.80 -34.33
C THR A 255 -12.44 28.36 -34.59
N GLU A 256 -11.72 27.41 -33.99
CA GLU A 256 -11.92 25.98 -34.15
C GLU A 256 -13.14 25.50 -33.34
N PRO A 257 -13.82 24.41 -33.76
CA PRO A 257 -14.80 23.72 -32.92
C PRO A 257 -14.17 23.22 -31.61
N VAL A 258 -14.94 23.21 -30.51
CA VAL A 258 -14.46 22.85 -29.16
C VAL A 258 -13.78 21.46 -29.14
N GLU A 259 -14.24 20.50 -29.95
CA GLU A 259 -13.68 19.15 -29.97
C GLU A 259 -12.25 19.08 -30.54
N ASN A 260 -11.80 20.13 -31.22
CA ASN A 260 -10.47 20.22 -31.83
C ASN A 260 -9.54 21.17 -31.09
N ARG A 261 -9.97 21.72 -29.95
CA ARG A 261 -9.22 22.70 -29.17
C ARG A 261 -8.26 22.02 -28.20
N LEU A 262 -7.03 21.84 -28.63
CA LEU A 262 -5.92 21.35 -27.80
C LEU A 262 -5.42 22.46 -26.88
N VAL A 263 -5.48 22.25 -25.55
CA VAL A 263 -5.01 23.21 -24.53
C VAL A 263 -3.55 23.63 -24.76
N ASP A 264 -2.68 22.69 -25.16
CA ASP A 264 -1.25 22.91 -25.43
C ASP A 264 -1.02 23.99 -26.50
N ASN A 265 -1.83 23.98 -27.57
CA ASN A 265 -1.71 24.95 -28.68
C ASN A 265 -1.96 26.38 -28.19
N TYR A 266 -3.02 26.58 -27.40
CA TYR A 266 -3.36 27.91 -26.88
C TYR A 266 -2.40 28.36 -25.77
N THR A 267 -1.86 27.41 -24.99
CA THR A 267 -0.88 27.69 -23.95
C THR A 267 0.45 28.22 -24.51
N HIS A 268 0.77 27.83 -25.75
CA HIS A 268 1.98 28.24 -26.47
C HIS A 268 1.69 29.20 -27.62
N ALA A 269 0.49 29.77 -27.71
CA ALA A 269 0.09 30.63 -28.81
C ALA A 269 0.92 31.93 -28.88
N ASP A 270 1.48 32.37 -27.77
CA ASP A 270 2.38 33.52 -27.68
C ASP A 270 3.72 33.31 -28.41
N LEU A 271 4.09 32.06 -28.72
CA LEU A 271 5.25 31.74 -29.55
C LEU A 271 4.99 32.04 -31.04
N ASP A 272 3.73 32.14 -31.47
CA ASP A 272 3.38 32.56 -32.81
C ASP A 272 3.37 34.10 -32.89
N PRO A 273 4.29 34.73 -33.64
CA PRO A 273 4.32 36.18 -33.78
C PRO A 273 3.03 36.76 -34.40
N ALA A 274 2.33 35.96 -35.21
CA ALA A 274 1.10 36.34 -35.90
C ALA A 274 -0.16 36.22 -35.01
N TRP A 275 -0.10 35.50 -33.89
CA TRP A 275 -1.22 35.34 -32.97
C TRP A 275 -1.41 36.56 -32.05
N PRO A 276 -2.66 36.95 -31.70
CA PRO A 276 -3.94 36.52 -32.26
C PRO A 276 -4.35 37.29 -33.54
N GLY A 277 -3.49 38.19 -34.01
CA GLY A 277 -3.73 39.12 -35.11
C GLY A 277 -3.05 40.48 -34.87
N PRO A 278 -3.28 41.47 -35.73
CA PRO A 278 -2.77 42.82 -35.53
C PRO A 278 -3.48 43.51 -34.36
N LEU A 279 -2.75 43.72 -33.27
CA LEU A 279 -3.23 44.47 -32.11
C LEU A 279 -2.92 45.97 -32.24
N PRO A 280 -3.66 46.85 -31.53
CA PRO A 280 -3.34 48.27 -31.45
C PRO A 280 -1.88 48.50 -31.02
N PRO A 281 -1.19 49.53 -31.55
CA PRO A 281 0.18 49.85 -31.15
C PRO A 281 0.32 50.02 -29.63
N GLY A 282 1.28 49.33 -29.03
CA GLY A 282 1.54 49.38 -27.59
C GLY A 282 0.71 48.42 -26.72
N ALA A 283 -0.15 47.59 -27.31
CA ALA A 283 -0.92 46.58 -26.56
C ALA A 283 -0.02 45.45 -26.02
N ASP A 284 -0.17 45.11 -24.73
CA ASP A 284 0.47 43.93 -24.12
C ASP A 284 -0.39 42.69 -24.42
N LYS A 285 0.10 41.83 -25.34
CA LYS A 285 -0.54 40.56 -25.71
C LYS A 285 -0.88 39.69 -24.49
N GLY A 286 0.03 39.62 -23.51
CA GLY A 286 -0.13 38.76 -22.34
C GLY A 286 -1.19 39.28 -21.36
N GLU A 287 -1.32 40.61 -21.24
CA GLU A 287 -2.35 41.25 -20.42
C GLU A 287 -3.74 41.03 -21.03
N LEU A 288 -3.90 41.22 -22.34
CA LEU A 288 -5.15 40.97 -23.05
C LEU A 288 -5.56 39.48 -23.03
N ALA A 289 -4.58 38.56 -23.15
CA ALA A 289 -4.83 37.13 -22.99
C ALA A 289 -5.32 36.79 -21.58
N HIS A 290 -4.72 37.40 -20.56
CA HIS A 290 -5.15 37.24 -19.17
C HIS A 290 -6.56 37.81 -18.94
N GLU A 291 -6.88 38.97 -19.52
CA GLU A 291 -8.20 39.59 -19.46
C GLU A 291 -9.28 38.69 -20.09
N PHE A 292 -9.02 38.17 -21.29
CA PHE A 292 -9.87 37.16 -21.93
C PHE A 292 -10.09 35.98 -20.98
N ALA A 293 -9.01 35.43 -20.45
CA ALA A 293 -9.05 34.22 -19.64
C ALA A 293 -9.86 34.42 -18.35
N MET A 294 -9.67 35.55 -17.66
CA MET A 294 -10.44 35.90 -16.47
C MET A 294 -11.92 36.13 -16.78
N THR A 295 -12.24 36.71 -17.93
CA THR A 295 -13.62 36.92 -18.38
C THR A 295 -14.32 35.60 -18.69
N ALA A 296 -13.66 34.74 -19.46
CA ALA A 296 -14.14 33.40 -19.75
C ALA A 296 -14.30 32.57 -18.47
N LEU A 297 -13.31 32.59 -17.58
CA LEU A 297 -13.36 31.85 -16.31
C LEU A 297 -14.54 32.28 -15.44
N LYS A 298 -14.82 33.58 -15.31
CA LYS A 298 -15.94 34.09 -14.50
C LYS A 298 -17.30 33.71 -15.10
N ALA A 299 -17.44 33.84 -16.43
CA ALA A 299 -18.70 33.59 -17.12
C ALA A 299 -19.00 32.08 -17.30
N GLN A 300 -17.97 31.26 -17.50
CA GLN A 300 -18.06 29.86 -17.92
C GLN A 300 -17.28 28.91 -16.99
N TRP A 301 -17.23 29.22 -15.69
CA TRP A 301 -16.46 28.44 -14.71
C TRP A 301 -16.84 26.94 -14.66
N ARG A 302 -18.11 26.62 -14.95
CA ARG A 302 -18.59 25.22 -14.96
C ARG A 302 -18.01 24.41 -16.10
N ASP A 303 -17.85 25.02 -17.27
CA ASP A 303 -17.26 24.37 -18.45
C ASP A 303 -15.77 24.13 -18.22
N VAL A 304 -15.06 25.11 -17.65
CA VAL A 304 -13.67 24.97 -17.22
C VAL A 304 -13.52 23.86 -16.18
N ALA A 305 -14.35 23.86 -15.13
CA ALA A 305 -14.31 22.84 -14.09
C ALA A 305 -14.60 21.43 -14.64
N THR A 306 -15.56 21.30 -15.56
CA THR A 306 -15.92 20.02 -16.19
C THR A 306 -14.78 19.49 -17.06
N SER A 307 -14.12 20.36 -17.83
CA SER A 307 -12.92 20.02 -18.61
C SER A 307 -11.78 19.53 -17.72
N ILE A 308 -11.47 20.24 -16.63
CA ILE A 308 -10.44 19.85 -15.64
C ILE A 308 -10.77 18.49 -15.01
N LEU A 309 -12.02 18.25 -14.63
CA LEU A 309 -12.43 16.97 -14.03
C LEU A 309 -12.37 15.82 -15.06
N GLY A 310 -12.69 16.09 -16.32
CA GLY A 310 -12.50 15.15 -17.43
C GLY A 310 -11.04 14.75 -17.58
N ASP A 311 -10.14 15.73 -17.65
CA ASP A 311 -8.70 15.53 -17.73
C ASP A 311 -8.14 14.77 -16.51
N PHE A 312 -8.60 15.11 -15.31
CA PHE A 312 -8.24 14.38 -14.10
C PHE A 312 -8.71 12.92 -14.18
N GLY A 313 -9.91 12.67 -14.69
CA GLY A 313 -10.46 11.34 -14.91
C GLY A 313 -9.65 10.48 -15.90
N LYS A 314 -9.08 11.09 -16.95
CA LYS A 314 -8.21 10.40 -17.92
C LYS A 314 -6.99 9.75 -17.24
N SER A 315 -6.50 10.32 -16.14
CA SER A 315 -5.39 9.78 -15.34
C SER A 315 -5.70 8.42 -14.69
N PHE A 316 -6.94 7.92 -14.75
CA PHE A 316 -7.36 6.66 -14.15
C PHE A 316 -7.90 5.64 -15.15
N GLN A 317 -7.66 5.83 -16.45
CA GLN A 317 -8.10 4.90 -17.50
C GLN A 317 -7.27 3.61 -17.53
N PHE A 318 -7.87 2.53 -18.05
CA PHE A 318 -7.17 1.24 -18.22
C PHE A 318 -6.17 1.25 -19.37
N THR A 319 -6.51 1.93 -20.46
CA THR A 319 -5.67 2.08 -21.64
C THR A 319 -5.27 3.53 -21.80
N ARG A 320 -4.12 3.75 -22.45
CA ARG A 320 -3.71 5.07 -22.88
C ARG A 320 -4.09 5.24 -24.35
N TYR A 321 -4.78 6.33 -24.68
CA TYR A 321 -5.20 6.67 -26.03
C TYR A 321 -4.98 8.17 -26.26
N THR A 322 -5.08 8.59 -27.53
CA THR A 322 -5.00 10.00 -27.93
C THR A 322 -6.40 10.51 -28.23
N SER A 323 -6.79 11.62 -27.59
CA SER A 323 -7.93 12.44 -27.99
C SER A 323 -7.44 13.62 -28.82
N SER A 324 -8.28 14.19 -29.69
CA SER A 324 -7.98 15.41 -30.47
C SER A 324 -7.64 16.62 -29.60
N THR A 325 -8.12 16.63 -28.35
CA THR A 325 -7.91 17.69 -27.36
C THR A 325 -6.68 17.48 -26.48
N ASP A 326 -5.95 16.37 -26.65
CA ASP A 326 -4.87 15.95 -25.74
C ASP A 326 -3.53 16.00 -26.46
N VAL A 327 -2.45 16.20 -25.70
CA VAL A 327 -1.10 16.08 -26.25
C VAL A 327 -0.92 14.65 -26.80
N PRO A 328 -0.54 14.49 -28.08
CA PRO A 328 -0.47 13.18 -28.73
C PRO A 328 0.40 12.18 -27.96
N ILE A 329 -0.11 10.95 -27.76
CA ILE A 329 0.57 9.94 -26.95
C ILE A 329 1.86 9.43 -27.59
N ASP A 330 1.94 9.45 -28.91
CA ASP A 330 3.08 8.99 -29.69
C ASP A 330 4.35 9.80 -29.36
N ARG A 331 4.21 11.06 -28.93
CA ARG A 331 5.33 11.85 -28.37
C ARG A 331 6.04 11.14 -27.21
N TRP A 332 5.31 10.31 -26.46
CA TRP A 332 5.80 9.56 -25.30
C TRP A 332 6.01 8.06 -25.59
N GLN A 333 5.93 7.66 -26.87
CA GLN A 333 6.20 6.30 -27.30
C GLN A 333 7.59 6.15 -27.91
N PHE A 334 8.18 4.98 -27.76
CA PHE A 334 9.40 4.59 -28.46
C PHE A 334 9.17 4.65 -29.97
N GLN A 335 10.00 5.38 -30.70
CA GLN A 335 9.89 5.61 -32.14
C GLN A 335 10.84 4.69 -32.92
N LEU A 336 10.42 4.27 -34.11
CA LEU A 336 11.23 3.37 -34.94
C LEU A 336 12.39 4.11 -35.64
N SER A 337 12.26 5.42 -35.78
CA SER A 337 13.31 6.35 -36.18
C SER A 337 13.63 7.31 -35.03
N TYR A 338 14.76 8.03 -35.14
CA TYR A 338 15.07 9.05 -34.14
C TYR A 338 14.02 10.16 -34.24
N PRO A 339 13.31 10.52 -33.15
CA PRO A 339 12.24 11.49 -33.21
C PRO A 339 12.78 12.90 -33.45
N GLU A 340 12.20 13.60 -34.41
CA GLU A 340 12.53 14.98 -34.77
C GLU A 340 11.37 15.89 -34.33
N PHE A 341 11.21 16.07 -33.02
CA PHE A 341 10.22 17.00 -32.47
C PHE A 341 10.65 18.47 -32.58
N ALA A 342 11.92 18.70 -32.92
CA ALA A 342 12.50 20.00 -33.26
C ALA A 342 13.10 19.92 -34.68
N ASP A 343 13.62 21.05 -35.16
CA ASP A 343 14.30 21.12 -36.46
C ASP A 343 15.40 20.03 -36.57
N PRO A 344 15.40 19.20 -37.63
CA PRO A 344 16.37 18.11 -37.79
C PRO A 344 17.83 18.58 -37.76
N ALA A 345 18.12 19.77 -38.30
CA ALA A 345 19.48 20.31 -38.26
C ALA A 345 19.88 20.71 -36.83
N ALA A 346 18.96 21.26 -36.04
CA ALA A 346 19.18 21.53 -34.62
C ALA A 346 19.43 20.25 -33.81
N VAL A 347 18.64 19.18 -34.03
CA VAL A 347 18.86 17.87 -33.39
C VAL A 347 20.29 17.37 -33.69
N LYS A 348 20.66 17.34 -34.97
CA LYS A 348 22.00 16.90 -35.40
C LYS A 348 23.12 17.76 -34.81
N ALA A 349 22.95 19.07 -34.80
CA ALA A 349 23.95 20.00 -34.25
C ALA A 349 24.19 19.73 -32.76
N VAL A 350 23.12 19.56 -31.98
CA VAL A 350 23.20 19.28 -30.54
C VAL A 350 23.85 17.92 -30.27
N THR A 351 23.46 16.85 -30.97
CA THR A 351 24.08 15.53 -30.74
C THR A 351 25.55 15.49 -31.16
N GLN A 352 25.92 16.20 -32.23
CA GLN A 352 27.32 16.37 -32.63
C GLN A 352 28.11 17.18 -31.60
N GLN A 353 27.53 18.26 -31.07
CA GLN A 353 28.18 19.11 -30.09
C GLN A 353 28.52 18.37 -28.79
N TYR A 354 27.58 17.56 -28.26
CA TYR A 354 27.75 16.94 -26.94
C TYR A 354 28.28 15.50 -26.97
N ASP A 355 28.04 14.76 -28.05
CA ASP A 355 28.39 13.33 -28.14
C ASP A 355 29.21 13.00 -29.40
N GLY A 356 29.48 13.98 -30.28
CA GLY A 356 30.28 13.76 -31.50
C GLY A 356 29.67 12.76 -32.48
N THR A 357 28.36 12.55 -32.41
CA THR A 357 27.65 11.53 -33.20
C THR A 357 26.35 12.05 -33.79
N ASP A 358 26.00 11.52 -34.96
CA ASP A 358 24.68 11.73 -35.55
C ASP A 358 23.62 10.92 -34.78
N PRO A 359 22.39 11.45 -34.67
CA PRO A 359 21.30 10.76 -34.00
C PRO A 359 20.97 9.45 -34.74
N LYS A 360 20.95 8.32 -34.02
CA LYS A 360 20.73 6.99 -34.59
C LYS A 360 19.80 6.15 -33.73
N VAL A 361 19.03 5.29 -34.38
CA VAL A 361 18.18 4.29 -33.73
C VAL A 361 18.54 2.88 -34.19
N ASN A 362 18.68 1.96 -33.24
CA ASN A 362 18.67 0.53 -33.52
C ASN A 362 17.22 0.06 -33.63
N GLU A 363 16.71 0.06 -34.87
CA GLU A 363 15.30 -0.22 -35.16
C GLU A 363 14.79 -1.55 -34.59
N PRO A 364 15.49 -2.70 -34.68
CA PRO A 364 15.03 -3.95 -34.05
C PRO A 364 14.79 -3.84 -32.54
N ILE A 365 15.68 -3.18 -31.80
CA ILE A 365 15.51 -3.00 -30.35
C ILE A 365 14.40 -1.98 -30.07
N ALA A 366 14.34 -0.89 -30.84
CA ALA A 366 13.29 0.11 -30.71
C ALA A 366 11.89 -0.48 -30.98
N ALA A 367 11.77 -1.37 -31.98
CA ALA A 367 10.55 -2.09 -32.30
C ALA A 367 10.10 -3.00 -31.14
N PHE A 368 11.03 -3.74 -30.51
CA PHE A 368 10.74 -4.52 -29.31
C PHE A 368 10.25 -3.64 -28.14
N LEU A 369 10.93 -2.53 -27.88
CA LEU A 369 10.55 -1.60 -26.82
C LEU A 369 9.18 -0.96 -27.07
N ARG A 370 8.89 -0.59 -28.33
CA ARG A 370 7.59 -0.06 -28.73
C ARG A 370 6.49 -1.10 -28.60
N ASP A 371 6.72 -2.33 -29.06
CA ASP A 371 5.78 -3.44 -28.92
C ASP A 371 5.45 -3.70 -27.44
N TYR A 372 6.48 -3.82 -26.59
CA TYR A 372 6.31 -3.92 -25.15
C TYR A 372 5.48 -2.76 -24.60
N GLN A 373 5.79 -1.52 -24.99
CA GLN A 373 5.12 -0.32 -24.50
C GLN A 373 3.64 -0.26 -24.87
N ILE A 374 3.26 -0.57 -26.10
CA ILE A 374 1.87 -0.44 -26.58
C ILE A 374 1.00 -1.65 -26.20
N ASN A 375 1.61 -2.84 -26.05
CA ASN A 375 0.91 -4.09 -25.73
C ASN A 375 0.88 -4.43 -24.24
N GLY A 376 0.93 -3.43 -23.37
CA GLY A 376 0.67 -3.57 -21.93
C GLY A 376 1.88 -3.48 -21.01
N GLY A 377 3.06 -3.13 -21.52
CA GLY A 377 4.26 -2.81 -20.75
C GLY A 377 4.21 -1.44 -20.06
N PHE A 378 3.04 -1.01 -19.59
CA PHE A 378 2.84 0.22 -18.83
C PHE A 378 1.88 -0.05 -17.66
N VAL A 379 1.85 0.83 -16.67
CA VAL A 379 0.92 0.72 -15.55
C VAL A 379 -0.39 1.42 -15.92
N PRO A 380 -1.53 0.70 -15.94
CA PRO A 380 -2.83 1.31 -16.17
C PRO A 380 -3.13 2.38 -15.13
N GLY A 381 -3.72 3.50 -15.55
CA GLY A 381 -4.19 4.55 -14.65
C GLY A 381 -5.18 4.01 -13.61
N ALA A 382 -6.02 3.03 -14.00
CA ALA A 382 -6.94 2.37 -13.08
C ALA A 382 -6.22 1.67 -11.91
N VAL A 383 -5.02 1.13 -12.14
CA VAL A 383 -4.18 0.54 -11.07
C VAL A 383 -3.65 1.61 -10.13
N LEU A 384 -3.25 2.77 -10.67
CA LEU A 384 -2.87 3.93 -9.85
C LEU A 384 -4.04 4.46 -9.01
N GLY A 385 -5.24 4.52 -9.60
CA GLY A 385 -6.48 4.86 -8.91
C GLY A 385 -6.82 3.86 -7.78
N PHE A 386 -6.63 2.57 -8.03
CA PHE A 386 -6.77 1.54 -7.01
C PHE A 386 -5.76 1.70 -5.87
N PHE A 387 -4.51 2.04 -6.17
CA PHE A 387 -3.52 2.32 -5.13
C PHE A 387 -3.87 3.56 -4.30
N ALA A 388 -4.32 4.63 -4.94
CA ALA A 388 -4.82 5.83 -4.25
C ALA A 388 -5.99 5.47 -3.32
N LEU A 389 -6.96 4.71 -3.83
CA LEU A 389 -8.12 4.24 -3.07
C LEU A 389 -7.72 3.42 -1.84
N LEU A 390 -6.80 2.45 -2.00
CA LEU A 390 -6.28 1.68 -0.86
C LEU A 390 -5.63 2.56 0.21
N GLY A 391 -4.92 3.62 -0.21
CA GLY A 391 -4.33 4.61 0.70
C GLY A 391 -5.41 5.40 1.47
N LEU A 392 -6.43 5.89 0.77
CA LEU A 392 -7.53 6.67 1.35
C LEU A 392 -8.44 5.85 2.28
N LEU A 393 -8.75 4.59 1.91
CA LEU A 393 -9.58 3.69 2.71
C LEU A 393 -9.01 3.40 4.10
N THR A 394 -7.73 3.71 4.35
CA THR A 394 -7.14 3.62 5.68
C THR A 394 -7.79 4.55 6.71
N VAL A 395 -8.48 5.63 6.29
CA VAL A 395 -9.26 6.50 7.18
C VAL A 395 -10.36 5.73 7.92
N LEU A 396 -10.98 4.75 7.25
CA LEU A 396 -12.11 3.98 7.78
C LEU A 396 -11.70 3.01 8.91
N ARG A 397 -10.41 2.77 9.14
CA ARG A 397 -9.95 1.92 10.25
C ARG A 397 -10.01 2.66 11.60
N ARG A 398 -10.84 2.13 12.50
CA ARG A 398 -11.00 2.63 13.89
C ARG A 398 -9.87 2.27 14.85
N LYS A 399 -9.18 1.13 14.67
CA LYS A 399 -8.01 0.75 15.50
C LYS A 399 -6.71 1.31 14.91
N LYS A 400 -5.67 1.47 15.73
CA LYS A 400 -4.31 1.92 15.33
C LYS A 400 -3.46 0.73 14.80
N PRO A 401 -3.47 0.38 13.50
CA PRO A 401 -2.31 -0.28 12.91
C PRO A 401 -1.10 0.66 13.04
N ARG A 402 0.12 0.11 12.95
CA ARG A 402 1.40 0.86 13.05
C ARG A 402 1.24 2.28 12.50
N HIS A 403 1.15 3.25 13.42
CA HIS A 403 0.86 4.67 13.16
C HIS A 403 1.54 5.25 11.89
N PRO A 404 2.83 4.98 11.61
CA PRO A 404 3.49 5.54 10.43
C PRO A 404 3.02 4.99 9.08
N ALA A 405 2.50 3.76 9.01
CA ALA A 405 2.03 3.18 7.75
C ALA A 405 0.72 3.82 7.27
N ARG A 406 -0.21 4.08 8.20
CA ARG A 406 -1.46 4.77 7.88
C ARG A 406 -1.22 6.21 7.47
N SER A 407 -0.44 6.96 8.25
CA SER A 407 -0.14 8.37 7.93
C SER A 407 0.63 8.48 6.61
N GLY A 408 1.60 7.58 6.38
CA GLY A 408 2.33 7.50 5.11
C GLY A 408 1.44 7.15 3.91
N ALA A 409 0.46 6.24 4.08
CA ALA A 409 -0.48 5.90 3.01
C ALA A 409 -1.34 7.12 2.60
N LEU A 410 -1.85 7.86 3.58
CA LEU A 410 -2.66 9.07 3.32
C LEU A 410 -1.83 10.19 2.72
N PHE A 411 -0.60 10.38 3.20
CA PHE A 411 0.31 11.37 2.63
C PHE A 411 0.61 11.07 1.16
N ALA A 412 1.05 9.84 0.86
CA ALA A 412 1.39 9.44 -0.50
C ALA A 412 0.17 9.49 -1.45
N ALA A 413 -1.01 9.05 -0.99
CA ALA A 413 -2.25 9.15 -1.77
C ALA A 413 -2.64 10.62 -2.02
N GLY A 414 -2.64 11.44 -0.98
CA GLY A 414 -2.98 12.86 -1.07
C GLY A 414 -2.04 13.60 -2.00
N THR A 415 -0.72 13.46 -1.82
CA THR A 415 0.27 14.11 -2.69
C THR A 415 0.14 13.66 -4.14
N GLY A 416 -0.06 12.35 -4.40
CA GLY A 416 -0.24 11.86 -5.76
C GLY A 416 -1.51 12.39 -6.44
N LEU A 417 -2.63 12.45 -5.72
CA LEU A 417 -3.89 12.99 -6.24
C LEU A 417 -3.83 14.51 -6.46
N PHE A 418 -3.22 15.27 -5.55
CA PHE A 418 -3.01 16.70 -5.73
C PHE A 418 -2.11 17.02 -6.92
N LEU A 419 -1.07 16.22 -7.14
CA LEU A 419 -0.18 16.36 -8.28
C LEU A 419 -0.92 16.10 -9.60
N LEU A 420 -1.66 15.00 -9.70
CA LEU A 420 -2.45 14.68 -10.90
C LEU A 420 -3.56 15.71 -11.15
N PHE A 421 -4.24 16.17 -10.09
CA PHE A 421 -5.26 17.22 -10.20
C PHE A 421 -4.64 18.55 -10.64
N GLY A 422 -3.50 18.92 -10.07
CA GLY A 422 -2.77 20.12 -10.47
C GLY A 422 -2.34 20.09 -11.93
N SER A 423 -1.86 18.94 -12.42
CA SER A 423 -1.57 18.75 -13.84
C SER A 423 -2.83 18.93 -14.67
N ALA A 424 -3.94 18.32 -14.27
CA ALA A 424 -5.24 18.48 -14.93
C ALA A 424 -5.86 19.88 -14.80
N VAL A 425 -5.37 20.76 -13.94
CA VAL A 425 -5.72 22.20 -13.96
C VAL A 425 -4.99 22.92 -15.09
N PHE A 426 -3.75 22.51 -15.36
CA PHE A 426 -2.94 23.02 -16.47
C PHE A 426 -3.39 22.42 -17.81
N GLU A 427 -3.06 21.15 -18.08
CA GLU A 427 -3.48 20.37 -19.26
C GLU A 427 -3.31 18.86 -19.00
N PHE A 428 -3.97 18.01 -19.80
CA PHE A 428 -3.72 16.57 -19.75
C PHE A 428 -2.64 16.12 -20.73
N SER A 429 -1.65 15.40 -20.19
CA SER A 429 -0.68 14.64 -20.96
C SER A 429 -0.29 13.38 -20.20
N TRP A 430 -0.12 12.25 -20.89
CA TRP A 430 0.31 10.99 -20.27
C TRP A 430 1.66 11.09 -19.56
N ARG A 431 2.52 12.01 -20.00
CA ARG A 431 3.78 12.39 -19.33
C ARG A 431 3.56 12.88 -17.90
N TYR A 432 2.48 13.62 -17.63
CA TYR A 432 2.21 14.19 -16.31
C TYR A 432 1.71 13.16 -15.29
N GLN A 433 1.37 11.96 -15.74
CA GLN A 433 1.04 10.84 -14.87
C GLN A 433 2.29 10.20 -14.23
N LEU A 434 3.46 10.29 -14.87
CA LEU A 434 4.68 9.56 -14.47
C LEU A 434 5.16 9.86 -13.04
N PRO A 435 5.17 11.12 -12.56
CA PRO A 435 5.57 11.38 -11.18
C PRO A 435 4.67 10.69 -10.12
N ALA A 436 3.43 10.35 -10.48
CA ALA A 436 2.53 9.60 -9.60
C ALA A 436 2.97 8.13 -9.40
N LEU A 437 3.83 7.58 -10.26
CA LEU A 437 4.42 6.25 -10.11
C LEU A 437 5.33 6.16 -8.87
N VAL A 438 5.86 7.27 -8.37
CA VAL A 438 6.60 7.33 -7.11
C VAL A 438 5.67 7.31 -5.90
N LEU A 439 4.51 7.97 -6.01
CA LEU A 439 3.64 8.29 -4.89
C LEU A 439 2.55 7.23 -4.68
N LEU A 440 1.74 6.96 -5.71
CA LEU A 440 0.55 6.13 -5.58
C LEU A 440 0.88 4.66 -5.26
N PRO A 441 1.88 4.01 -5.88
CA PRO A 441 2.26 2.65 -5.49
C PRO A 441 2.70 2.52 -4.02
N VAL A 442 3.37 3.53 -3.47
CA VAL A 442 3.66 3.61 -2.03
C VAL A 442 2.37 3.70 -1.22
N ALA A 443 1.43 4.55 -1.64
CA ALA A 443 0.12 4.66 -1.00
C ALA A 443 -0.64 3.32 -0.99
N GLY A 444 -0.65 2.60 -2.13
CA GLY A 444 -1.28 1.30 -2.26
C GLY A 444 -0.63 0.23 -1.37
N ALA A 445 0.70 0.15 -1.35
CA ALA A 445 1.42 -0.80 -0.51
C ALA A 445 1.22 -0.56 1.00
N LEU A 446 1.29 0.70 1.42
CA LEU A 446 1.06 1.08 2.82
C LEU A 446 -0.43 0.93 3.18
N GLY A 447 -1.34 1.26 2.27
CA GLY A 447 -2.78 1.08 2.39
C GLY A 447 -3.14 -0.40 2.58
N PHE A 448 -2.71 -1.26 1.66
CA PHE A 448 -2.89 -2.70 1.76
C PHE A 448 -2.31 -3.27 3.06
N THR A 449 -1.11 -2.83 3.45
CA THR A 449 -0.49 -3.24 4.71
C THR A 449 -1.38 -2.84 5.88
N THR A 450 -1.77 -1.57 5.93
CA THR A 450 -2.62 -0.99 6.98
C THR A 450 -3.97 -1.68 7.06
N LEU A 451 -4.59 -2.06 5.94
CA LEU A 451 -5.90 -2.72 5.88
C LEU A 451 -5.81 -4.23 6.20
N THR A 452 -4.68 -4.89 5.96
CA THR A 452 -4.51 -6.34 6.18
C THR A 452 -3.77 -6.74 7.46
N VAL A 453 -3.27 -5.77 8.24
CA VAL A 453 -2.51 -5.98 9.49
C VAL A 453 -3.27 -6.78 10.56
N ALA A 454 -4.60 -6.86 10.54
CA ALA A 454 -5.40 -7.60 11.53
C ALA A 454 -5.25 -9.14 11.46
N SER A 455 -4.32 -9.68 10.66
CA SER A 455 -4.18 -11.13 10.41
C SER A 455 -2.89 -11.78 10.91
N ARG A 456 -2.04 -11.10 11.70
CA ARG A 456 -0.62 -11.47 11.82
C ARG A 456 0.08 -11.21 13.17
N ARG A 457 -0.39 -11.81 14.26
CA ARG A 457 0.60 -12.37 15.19
C ARG A 457 0.57 -13.87 14.93
N ARG A 458 1.70 -14.49 14.64
CA ARG A 458 1.87 -15.90 14.96
C ARG A 458 2.41 -15.93 16.39
N LEU A 459 2.02 -16.94 17.14
CA LEU A 459 2.62 -17.24 18.42
C LEU A 459 4.11 -17.56 18.21
N ALA A 460 4.93 -17.19 19.18
CA ALA A 460 6.30 -17.65 19.24
C ALA A 460 6.32 -19.18 19.46
N SER A 461 7.50 -19.79 19.31
CA SER A 461 7.72 -21.17 19.74
C SER A 461 7.32 -21.30 21.21
N TYR A 462 6.65 -22.40 21.53
CA TYR A 462 6.33 -22.73 22.91
C TYR A 462 7.54 -23.42 23.58
N PRO A 463 7.81 -23.15 24.87
CA PRO A 463 7.27 -22.02 25.63
C PRO A 463 7.92 -20.69 25.19
N ASP A 464 7.16 -19.60 25.24
CA ASP A 464 7.70 -18.24 25.18
C ASP A 464 7.79 -17.60 26.57
N THR A 465 8.35 -16.39 26.69
CA THR A 465 8.54 -15.72 27.99
C THR A 465 7.22 -15.47 28.74
N VAL A 466 6.09 -15.38 28.04
CA VAL A 466 4.77 -15.23 28.65
C VAL A 466 4.26 -16.58 29.12
N ASP A 467 4.51 -17.66 28.36
CA ASP A 467 4.24 -19.04 28.80
C ASP A 467 5.04 -19.36 30.08
N GLU A 468 6.35 -19.11 30.10
CA GLU A 468 7.22 -19.38 31.26
C GLU A 468 6.75 -18.66 32.52
N GLY A 469 6.39 -17.37 32.41
CA GLY A 469 5.85 -16.61 33.53
C GLY A 469 4.52 -17.16 34.04
N ALA A 470 3.63 -17.59 33.13
CA ALA A 470 2.33 -18.15 33.50
C ALA A 470 2.44 -19.55 34.11
N ILE A 471 3.38 -20.38 33.64
CA ILE A 471 3.69 -21.69 34.23
C ILE A 471 4.24 -21.52 35.64
N LYS A 472 5.14 -20.56 35.85
CA LYS A 472 5.66 -20.24 37.17
C LYS A 472 4.54 -19.79 38.13
N ASP A 473 3.72 -18.82 37.72
CA ASP A 473 2.58 -18.34 38.51
C ASP A 473 1.61 -19.48 38.86
N PHE A 474 1.36 -20.41 37.93
CA PHE A 474 0.54 -21.59 38.19
C PHE A 474 1.12 -22.48 39.30
N HIS A 475 2.41 -22.80 39.24
CA HIS A 475 3.07 -23.62 40.26
C HIS A 475 3.17 -22.92 41.62
N ASP A 476 3.32 -21.60 41.63
CA ASP A 476 3.33 -20.80 42.85
C ASP A 476 1.94 -20.80 43.53
N ARG A 477 0.85 -20.75 42.73
CA ARG A 477 -0.54 -20.84 43.24
C ARG A 477 -0.95 -22.24 43.67
N HIS A 478 -0.53 -23.26 42.91
CA HIS A 478 -0.94 -24.64 43.08
C HIS A 478 0.28 -25.55 43.30
N PRO A 479 0.99 -25.40 44.43
CA PRO A 479 2.21 -26.16 44.69
C PRO A 479 1.90 -27.66 44.79
N GLY A 480 2.58 -28.45 43.95
CA GLY A 480 2.37 -29.90 43.88
C GLY A 480 1.07 -30.32 43.20
N ALA A 481 0.46 -29.46 42.38
CA ALA A 481 -0.74 -29.80 41.60
C ALA A 481 -0.58 -31.13 40.86
N LYS A 482 -1.57 -32.02 41.03
CA LYS A 482 -1.67 -33.26 40.29
C LYS A 482 -3.09 -33.37 39.76
N LEU A 483 -3.23 -33.07 38.48
CA LEU A 483 -4.52 -33.08 37.80
C LEU A 483 -4.94 -34.52 37.52
N SER A 484 -6.26 -34.72 37.51
CA SER A 484 -6.93 -35.96 37.15
C SER A 484 -6.64 -36.35 35.70
N GLU A 485 -6.74 -37.65 35.41
CA GLU A 485 -6.46 -38.16 34.06
C GLU A 485 -7.34 -37.50 32.98
N LEU A 486 -8.54 -37.04 33.36
CA LEU A 486 -9.43 -36.23 32.55
C LEU A 486 -9.42 -34.78 33.05
N THR A 487 -8.93 -33.86 32.23
CA THR A 487 -8.89 -32.43 32.55
C THR A 487 -9.65 -31.61 31.52
N VAL A 488 -10.53 -30.71 31.97
CA VAL A 488 -11.21 -29.73 31.14
C VAL A 488 -10.39 -28.44 31.09
N VAL A 489 -9.92 -28.05 29.92
CA VAL A 489 -9.16 -26.82 29.70
C VAL A 489 -10.07 -25.73 29.13
N ILE A 490 -10.20 -24.62 29.86
CA ILE A 490 -11.00 -23.46 29.47
C ILE A 490 -10.09 -22.26 29.24
N ALA A 491 -10.08 -21.72 28.03
CA ALA A 491 -9.41 -20.46 27.74
C ALA A 491 -10.35 -19.29 28.02
N ALA A 492 -9.97 -18.40 28.94
CA ALA A 492 -10.80 -17.29 29.40
C ALA A 492 -10.11 -15.93 29.18
N TYR A 493 -10.91 -14.91 28.84
CA TYR A 493 -10.44 -13.52 28.78
C TYR A 493 -11.62 -12.60 29.07
N ASN A 494 -11.68 -12.02 30.25
CA ASN A 494 -12.81 -11.20 30.69
C ASN A 494 -14.16 -11.93 30.58
N GLU A 495 -14.28 -13.08 31.26
CA GLU A 495 -15.47 -13.94 31.27
C GLU A 495 -16.08 -14.02 32.69
N ALA A 496 -15.83 -13.03 33.57
CA ALA A 496 -16.33 -13.03 34.94
C ALA A 496 -17.86 -13.21 35.06
N GLY A 497 -18.62 -12.72 34.08
CA GLY A 497 -20.08 -12.86 34.05
C GLY A 497 -20.62 -14.22 33.60
N GLY A 498 -19.77 -15.13 33.10
CA GLY A 498 -20.18 -16.42 32.55
C GLY A 498 -19.48 -17.63 33.18
N ILE A 499 -18.22 -17.47 33.60
CA ILE A 499 -17.37 -18.61 33.99
C ILE A 499 -17.91 -19.38 35.19
N GLY A 500 -18.45 -18.71 36.22
CA GLY A 500 -19.02 -19.37 37.41
C GLY A 500 -20.11 -20.38 37.06
N GLN A 501 -21.09 -19.98 36.23
CA GLN A 501 -22.18 -20.88 35.78
C GLN A 501 -21.69 -22.08 34.96
N VAL A 502 -20.55 -21.95 34.27
CA VAL A 502 -19.95 -23.06 33.51
C VAL A 502 -19.31 -24.06 34.47
N LEU A 503 -18.64 -23.56 35.52
CA LEU A 503 -17.98 -24.38 36.54
C LEU A 503 -19.00 -25.07 37.46
N GLU A 504 -20.06 -24.38 37.89
CA GLU A 504 -21.17 -24.97 38.67
C GLU A 504 -21.85 -26.15 37.96
N LYS A 505 -21.80 -26.19 36.63
CA LYS A 505 -22.43 -27.24 35.80
C LYS A 505 -21.42 -28.24 35.26
N MET A 506 -20.16 -28.16 35.69
CA MET A 506 -19.18 -29.17 35.34
C MET A 506 -19.42 -30.42 36.17
N PRO A 507 -19.49 -31.62 35.59
CA PRO A 507 -19.62 -32.84 36.37
C PRO A 507 -18.29 -33.15 37.08
N ASP A 508 -18.37 -33.65 38.31
CA ASP A 508 -17.20 -34.08 39.11
C ASP A 508 -16.55 -35.36 38.55
N GLU A 509 -17.32 -36.16 37.82
CA GLU A 509 -16.89 -37.42 37.21
C GLU A 509 -17.51 -37.59 35.82
N CYS A 510 -16.77 -38.18 34.88
CA CYS A 510 -17.27 -38.53 33.56
C CYS A 510 -16.73 -39.91 33.14
N LEU A 511 -17.63 -40.87 32.90
CA LEU A 511 -17.29 -42.23 32.48
C LEU A 511 -16.28 -42.94 33.40
N GLY A 512 -16.40 -42.81 34.73
CA GLY A 512 -15.48 -43.47 35.66
C GLY A 512 -14.22 -42.66 35.99
N LEU A 513 -14.04 -41.47 35.40
CA LEU A 513 -12.86 -40.63 35.57
C LEU A 513 -13.21 -39.33 36.32
N PRO A 514 -12.51 -39.00 37.42
CA PRO A 514 -12.60 -37.69 38.05
C PRO A 514 -12.24 -36.58 37.06
N VAL A 515 -12.96 -35.46 37.15
CA VAL A 515 -12.81 -34.31 36.26
C VAL A 515 -12.19 -33.15 37.03
N ASP A 516 -11.01 -32.72 36.61
CA ASP A 516 -10.45 -31.43 37.03
C ASP A 516 -10.66 -30.36 35.95
N VAL A 517 -10.82 -29.11 36.39
CA VAL A 517 -10.94 -27.97 35.47
C VAL A 517 -9.72 -27.06 35.59
N LEU A 518 -9.07 -26.79 34.46
CA LEU A 518 -7.98 -25.82 34.32
C LEU A 518 -8.46 -24.61 33.51
N VAL A 519 -8.59 -23.46 34.17
CA VAL A 519 -8.92 -22.18 33.54
C VAL A 519 -7.64 -21.39 33.26
N VAL A 520 -7.38 -21.12 31.98
CA VAL A 520 -6.25 -20.29 31.53
C VAL A 520 -6.75 -18.89 31.20
N VAL A 521 -6.43 -17.93 32.07
CA VAL A 521 -6.83 -16.52 31.94
C VAL A 521 -5.77 -15.75 31.13
N ASP A 522 -6.11 -15.34 29.91
CA ASP A 522 -5.17 -14.74 28.96
C ASP A 522 -5.13 -13.21 29.02
N GLY A 523 -4.43 -12.66 30.01
CA GLY A 523 -4.25 -11.22 30.21
C GLY A 523 -5.53 -10.46 30.55
N GLY A 524 -6.44 -11.11 31.29
CA GLY A 524 -7.71 -10.53 31.73
C GLY A 524 -7.55 -9.35 32.70
N THR A 525 -8.57 -8.50 32.74
CA THR A 525 -8.62 -7.29 33.61
C THR A 525 -9.82 -7.30 34.55
N ASP A 526 -10.62 -8.35 34.55
CA ASP A 526 -11.76 -8.53 35.45
C ASP A 526 -11.51 -9.66 36.45
N ASN A 527 -12.51 -9.98 37.26
CA ASN A 527 -12.42 -10.98 38.32
C ASN A 527 -12.54 -12.43 37.83
N THR A 528 -12.31 -12.72 36.53
CA THR A 528 -12.45 -14.09 35.98
C THR A 528 -11.60 -15.11 36.75
N ALA A 529 -10.35 -14.76 37.09
CA ALA A 529 -9.44 -15.66 37.80
C ALA A 529 -9.95 -16.00 39.21
N ALA A 530 -10.30 -14.98 40.00
CA ALA A 530 -10.82 -15.16 41.36
C ALA A 530 -12.11 -15.98 41.37
N ILE A 531 -13.06 -15.68 40.47
CA ILE A 531 -14.31 -16.44 40.38
C ILE A 531 -14.04 -17.91 40.04
N ALA A 532 -13.08 -18.20 39.15
CA ALA A 532 -12.74 -19.58 38.82
C ALA A 532 -12.09 -20.32 40.01
N GLU A 533 -11.21 -19.66 40.77
CA GLU A 533 -10.60 -20.21 41.99
C GLU A 533 -11.67 -20.49 43.05
N ASP A 534 -12.61 -19.57 43.27
CA ASP A 534 -13.71 -19.72 44.24
C ASP A 534 -14.63 -20.92 43.92
N HIS A 535 -14.70 -21.33 42.65
CA HIS A 535 -15.45 -22.50 42.19
C HIS A 535 -14.60 -23.78 42.12
N GLY A 536 -13.40 -23.78 42.72
CA GLY A 536 -12.55 -24.96 42.84
C GLY A 536 -11.77 -25.32 41.57
N ALA A 537 -11.73 -24.45 40.55
CA ALA A 537 -10.93 -24.70 39.36
C ALA A 537 -9.45 -24.36 39.60
N TYR A 538 -8.57 -25.12 38.95
CA TYR A 538 -7.17 -24.74 38.80
C TYR A 538 -7.07 -23.53 37.86
N VAL A 539 -6.27 -22.52 38.25
CA VAL A 539 -6.17 -21.26 37.49
C VAL A 539 -4.73 -20.94 37.15
N CYS A 540 -4.51 -20.66 35.86
CA CYS A 540 -3.25 -20.15 35.32
C CYS A 540 -3.48 -18.76 34.71
N VAL A 541 -2.73 -17.76 35.13
CA VAL A 541 -2.88 -16.38 34.63
C VAL A 541 -1.70 -15.99 33.76
N ALA A 542 -1.96 -15.76 32.46
CA ALA A 542 -0.96 -15.19 31.57
C ALA A 542 -0.96 -13.65 31.70
N PRO A 543 0.21 -13.01 31.87
CA PRO A 543 0.29 -11.57 32.14
C PRO A 543 -0.08 -10.67 30.95
N THR A 544 -0.22 -11.22 29.74
CA THR A 544 -0.56 -10.46 28.54
C THR A 544 -1.40 -11.29 27.60
N ASN A 545 -2.48 -10.69 27.09
CA ASN A 545 -3.37 -11.35 26.13
C ASN A 545 -2.65 -11.69 24.81
N ARG A 546 -2.57 -12.98 24.51
CA ARG A 546 -1.97 -13.53 23.28
C ARG A 546 -3.00 -14.22 22.37
N GLY A 547 -4.25 -14.29 22.76
CA GLY A 547 -5.38 -14.89 22.05
C GLY A 547 -5.71 -16.32 22.51
N GLN A 548 -6.95 -16.76 22.22
CA GLN A 548 -7.48 -18.07 22.63
C GLN A 548 -6.57 -19.26 22.23
N GLY A 549 -5.89 -19.18 21.08
CA GLY A 549 -4.94 -20.21 20.65
C GLY A 549 -3.73 -20.34 21.57
N ALA A 550 -3.23 -19.23 22.13
CA ALA A 550 -2.13 -19.23 23.08
C ALA A 550 -2.54 -19.84 24.41
N ALA A 551 -3.70 -19.43 24.92
CA ALA A 551 -4.27 -19.91 26.17
C ALA A 551 -4.53 -21.42 26.13
N LEU A 552 -5.13 -21.92 25.06
CA LEU A 552 -5.35 -23.37 24.88
C LEU A 552 -4.04 -24.13 24.73
N ARG A 553 -3.06 -23.61 23.96
CA ARG A 553 -1.74 -24.25 23.85
C ARG A 553 -1.06 -24.37 25.21
N LEU A 554 -1.04 -23.28 25.99
CA LEU A 554 -0.51 -23.27 27.35
C LEU A 554 -1.26 -24.26 28.25
N GLY A 555 -2.59 -24.26 28.22
CA GLY A 555 -3.41 -25.18 29.00
C GLY A 555 -3.21 -26.65 28.64
N TYR A 556 -2.97 -26.98 27.36
CA TYR A 556 -2.66 -28.36 26.96
C TYR A 556 -1.37 -28.87 27.56
N HIS A 557 -0.32 -28.07 27.49
CA HIS A 557 0.98 -28.42 28.06
C HIS A 557 0.92 -28.50 29.58
N LEU A 558 0.33 -27.51 30.25
CA LEU A 558 0.13 -27.54 31.70
C LEU A 558 -0.69 -28.76 32.15
N ALA A 559 -1.79 -29.08 31.47
CA ALA A 559 -2.61 -30.24 31.82
C ALA A 559 -1.80 -31.54 31.69
N ALA A 560 -1.09 -31.73 30.57
CA ALA A 560 -0.28 -32.92 30.31
C ALA A 560 0.88 -33.08 31.31
N GLU A 561 1.59 -31.98 31.61
CA GLU A 561 2.71 -31.97 32.56
C GLU A 561 2.28 -32.32 33.99
N ASN A 562 1.03 -32.04 34.36
CA ASN A 562 0.49 -32.30 35.70
C ASN A 562 -0.39 -33.57 35.78
N GLY A 563 -0.37 -34.44 34.76
CA GLY A 563 -0.94 -35.79 34.84
C GLY A 563 -2.12 -36.11 33.92
N ALA A 564 -2.64 -35.14 33.18
CA ALA A 564 -3.77 -35.36 32.28
C ALA A 564 -3.39 -36.30 31.12
N LYS A 565 -4.23 -37.31 30.86
CA LYS A 565 -4.16 -38.20 29.69
C LYS A 565 -5.17 -37.81 28.62
N TYR A 566 -6.32 -37.30 29.05
CA TYR A 566 -7.43 -36.85 28.21
C TYR A 566 -7.74 -35.40 28.54
N ILE A 567 -7.81 -34.58 27.48
CA ILE A 567 -8.14 -33.18 27.58
C ILE A 567 -9.48 -32.95 26.91
N VAL A 568 -10.39 -32.26 27.60
CA VAL A 568 -11.61 -31.71 27.02
C VAL A 568 -11.47 -30.20 26.95
N THR A 569 -11.92 -29.56 25.87
CA THR A 569 -11.98 -28.08 25.80
C THR A 569 -13.42 -27.62 25.74
N THR A 570 -13.75 -26.59 26.51
CA THR A 570 -15.05 -25.89 26.42
C THR A 570 -14.83 -24.37 26.46
N ASP A 571 -15.86 -23.58 26.13
CA ASP A 571 -15.79 -22.10 26.16
C ASP A 571 -16.36 -21.59 27.51
N GLY A 572 -15.72 -20.58 28.11
CA GLY A 572 -16.12 -20.01 29.42
C GLY A 572 -17.40 -19.14 29.40
N ASP A 573 -18.16 -19.16 28.31
CA ASP A 573 -19.35 -18.33 28.10
C ASP A 573 -20.68 -19.11 28.10
N GLY A 574 -20.62 -20.41 28.38
CA GLY A 574 -21.79 -21.27 28.56
C GLY A 574 -22.55 -21.63 27.29
N GLN A 575 -21.94 -21.49 26.11
CA GLN A 575 -22.58 -21.85 24.83
C GLN A 575 -22.70 -23.37 24.61
N TYR A 576 -21.88 -24.20 25.27
CA TYR A 576 -21.92 -25.65 25.14
C TYR A 576 -22.62 -26.29 26.34
N ASP A 577 -23.23 -27.45 26.11
CA ASP A 577 -23.78 -28.26 27.17
C ASP A 577 -22.73 -29.27 27.66
N ASN A 578 -22.15 -29.01 28.84
CA ASN A 578 -21.12 -29.89 29.41
C ASN A 578 -21.67 -31.29 29.77
N SER A 579 -23.00 -31.50 29.81
CA SER A 579 -23.58 -32.84 29.97
C SER A 579 -23.31 -33.76 28.77
N GLU A 580 -23.08 -33.19 27.58
CA GLU A 580 -22.71 -33.95 26.38
C GLU A 580 -21.22 -34.39 26.39
N MET A 581 -20.46 -34.08 27.45
CA MET A 581 -19.03 -34.42 27.56
C MET A 581 -18.74 -35.92 27.47
N ALA A 582 -19.64 -36.76 28.01
CA ALA A 582 -19.51 -38.21 27.95
C ALA A 582 -19.49 -38.73 26.49
N GLU A 583 -20.30 -38.14 25.61
CA GLU A 583 -20.36 -38.52 24.19
C GLU A 583 -19.08 -38.11 23.43
N LEU A 584 -18.45 -37.01 23.84
CA LEU A 584 -17.14 -36.60 23.32
C LEU A 584 -16.03 -37.52 23.83
N LEU A 585 -16.07 -37.95 25.09
CA LEU A 585 -14.98 -38.70 25.71
C LEU A 585 -14.98 -40.20 25.37
N ALA A 586 -16.17 -40.82 25.25
CA ALA A 586 -16.28 -42.27 25.02
C ALA A 586 -15.39 -42.82 23.88
N PRO A 587 -15.28 -42.15 22.70
CA PRO A 587 -14.44 -42.64 21.60
C PRO A 587 -12.93 -42.60 21.86
N LEU A 588 -12.48 -41.86 22.89
CA LEU A 588 -11.08 -41.86 23.30
C LEU A 588 -10.78 -43.02 24.24
N LEU A 589 -11.72 -43.35 25.13
CA LEU A 589 -11.61 -44.43 26.09
C LEU A 589 -11.74 -45.80 25.43
N ASP A 590 -12.67 -45.94 24.48
CA ASP A 590 -12.82 -47.17 23.67
C ASP A 590 -11.67 -47.39 22.66
N GLY A 591 -10.79 -46.40 22.52
CA GLY A 591 -9.66 -46.44 21.61
C GLY A 591 -10.03 -46.36 20.14
N THR A 592 -11.23 -45.93 19.76
CA THR A 592 -11.68 -45.77 18.37
C THR A 592 -11.26 -44.44 17.75
N ALA A 593 -10.95 -43.43 18.57
CA ALA A 593 -10.44 -42.13 18.14
C ALA A 593 -9.30 -41.61 19.02
N ASP A 594 -8.56 -40.65 18.46
CA ASP A 594 -7.49 -39.91 19.16
C ASP A 594 -7.86 -38.43 19.34
N PHE A 595 -8.85 -37.95 18.58
CA PHE A 595 -9.42 -36.62 18.65
C PHE A 595 -10.90 -36.66 18.26
N VAL A 596 -11.78 -36.14 19.11
CA VAL A 596 -13.21 -36.00 18.83
C VAL A 596 -13.58 -34.53 18.90
N THR A 597 -14.30 -34.05 17.89
CA THR A 597 -14.85 -32.69 17.87
C THR A 597 -16.37 -32.75 17.81
N GLY A 598 -17.05 -31.88 18.54
CA GLY A 598 -18.47 -31.67 18.32
C GLY A 598 -18.76 -31.05 16.96
N SER A 599 -19.96 -31.26 16.46
CA SER A 599 -20.45 -30.62 15.25
C SER A 599 -21.89 -30.13 15.43
N ARG A 600 -22.04 -28.80 15.40
CA ARG A 600 -23.35 -28.13 15.40
C ARG A 600 -24.18 -28.46 14.17
N ARG A 601 -23.53 -28.94 13.10
CA ARG A 601 -24.17 -29.32 11.85
C ARG A 601 -24.75 -30.72 11.87
N LEU A 602 -24.22 -31.58 12.73
CA LEU A 602 -24.75 -32.92 12.98
C LEU A 602 -25.76 -32.90 14.14
N GLY A 603 -25.57 -32.00 15.11
CA GLY A 603 -26.49 -31.77 16.22
C GLY A 603 -27.39 -30.56 16.01
N HIS A 604 -27.51 -29.72 17.06
CA HIS A 604 -28.41 -28.57 17.11
C HIS A 604 -27.65 -27.25 17.31
N GLU A 605 -28.10 -26.17 16.65
CA GLU A 605 -27.54 -24.82 16.80
C GLU A 605 -28.64 -23.78 16.96
N GLU A 606 -28.60 -23.00 18.04
CA GLU A 606 -29.35 -21.76 18.16
C GLU A 606 -28.54 -20.61 17.54
N ALA A 607 -28.84 -20.26 16.27
CA ALA A 607 -28.03 -19.31 15.49
C ALA A 607 -28.68 -17.92 15.35
N ASP A 608 -27.92 -16.86 15.65
CA ASP A 608 -28.33 -15.45 15.47
C ASP A 608 -27.78 -14.79 14.18
N SER A 609 -27.07 -15.55 13.31
CA SER A 609 -26.43 -14.97 12.11
C SER A 609 -26.32 -15.91 10.92
N ARG A 610 -27.02 -15.57 9.83
CA ARG A 610 -26.97 -16.28 8.53
C ARG A 610 -25.55 -16.29 7.92
N MET A 611 -24.78 -15.21 8.08
CA MET A 611 -23.42 -15.11 7.54
C MET A 611 -22.45 -16.09 8.22
N ARG A 612 -22.58 -16.27 9.55
CA ARG A 612 -21.76 -17.21 10.31
C ARG A 612 -22.03 -18.65 9.88
N TRP A 613 -23.30 -18.97 9.62
CA TRP A 613 -23.72 -20.29 9.16
C TRP A 613 -23.19 -20.64 7.76
N ILE A 614 -23.23 -19.69 6.82
CA ILE A 614 -22.60 -19.85 5.49
C ILE A 614 -21.08 -20.09 5.65
N GLY A 615 -20.43 -19.33 6.53
CA GLY A 615 -19.00 -19.48 6.82
C GLY A 615 -18.63 -20.91 7.26
N VAL A 616 -19.39 -21.50 8.20
CA VAL A 616 -19.15 -22.88 8.67
C VAL A 616 -19.22 -23.88 7.52
N ARG A 617 -20.20 -23.74 6.60
CA ARG A 617 -20.32 -24.62 5.43
C ARG A 617 -19.13 -24.52 4.48
N VAL A 618 -18.71 -23.29 4.16
CA VAL A 618 -17.58 -23.04 3.25
C VAL A 618 -16.29 -23.61 3.83
N PHE A 619 -16.03 -23.41 5.12
CA PHE A 619 -14.82 -23.93 5.75
C PHE A 619 -14.86 -25.44 5.97
N ALA A 620 -16.01 -26.03 6.29
CA ALA A 620 -16.18 -27.48 6.34
C ALA A 620 -15.89 -28.14 4.99
N TRP A 621 -16.42 -27.57 3.89
CA TRP A 621 -16.11 -28.01 2.53
C TRP A 621 -14.61 -27.89 2.22
N LEU A 622 -13.99 -26.75 2.54
CA LEU A 622 -12.56 -26.54 2.33
C LEU A 622 -11.70 -27.55 3.13
N ALA A 623 -12.01 -27.80 4.40
CA ALA A 623 -11.31 -28.80 5.20
C ALA A 623 -11.46 -30.20 4.61
N SER A 624 -12.67 -30.53 4.17
CA SER A 624 -12.96 -31.82 3.57
C SER A 624 -12.18 -32.04 2.28
N ALA A 625 -12.15 -31.03 1.41
CA ALA A 625 -11.38 -31.07 0.16
C ALA A 625 -9.87 -31.16 0.41
N LEU A 626 -9.33 -30.43 1.40
CA LEU A 626 -7.91 -30.45 1.74
C LEU A 626 -7.48 -31.81 2.35
N THR A 627 -8.31 -32.39 3.20
CA THR A 627 -7.96 -33.63 3.94
C THR A 627 -8.44 -34.91 3.28
N TRP A 628 -9.31 -34.83 2.27
CA TRP A 628 -10.05 -35.96 1.70
C TRP A 628 -10.85 -36.76 2.75
N ARG A 629 -11.26 -36.10 3.84
CA ARG A 629 -12.13 -36.66 4.88
C ARG A 629 -13.42 -35.84 4.97
N ARG A 630 -14.53 -36.46 5.32
CA ARG A 630 -15.79 -35.74 5.52
C ARG A 630 -15.74 -35.00 6.85
N ILE A 631 -15.63 -33.67 6.80
CA ILE A 631 -15.63 -32.77 7.97
C ILE A 631 -16.83 -31.85 7.86
N THR A 632 -17.61 -31.75 8.93
CA THR A 632 -18.87 -31.01 8.97
C THR A 632 -18.75 -29.69 9.74
N ASP A 633 -17.90 -29.58 10.76
CA ASP A 633 -17.61 -28.33 11.46
C ASP A 633 -16.13 -28.21 11.86
N THR A 634 -15.45 -27.18 11.36
CA THR A 634 -14.01 -26.93 11.65
C THR A 634 -13.78 -26.02 12.85
N SER A 635 -14.86 -25.45 13.40
CA SER A 635 -14.83 -24.28 14.28
C SER A 635 -15.46 -24.50 15.65
N PHE A 636 -15.98 -25.70 15.91
CA PHE A 636 -16.67 -26.06 17.15
C PHE A 636 -15.71 -26.17 18.32
N GLY A 637 -15.94 -25.44 19.41
CA GLY A 637 -15.01 -25.32 20.54
C GLY A 637 -15.03 -26.49 21.53
N PHE A 638 -16.12 -27.27 21.56
CA PHE A 638 -16.27 -28.42 22.45
C PHE A 638 -15.65 -29.68 21.84
N ARG A 639 -14.56 -30.16 22.45
CA ARG A 639 -13.69 -31.20 21.88
C ARG A 639 -13.04 -32.02 22.96
N SER A 640 -12.62 -33.23 22.61
CA SER A 640 -11.83 -34.12 23.47
C SER A 640 -10.67 -34.70 22.68
N LEU A 641 -9.48 -34.81 23.30
CA LEU A 641 -8.28 -35.34 22.67
C LEU A 641 -7.33 -35.97 23.69
N ARG A 642 -6.46 -36.87 23.21
CA ARG A 642 -5.31 -37.33 24.00
C ARG A 642 -4.36 -36.16 24.27
N ALA A 643 -3.90 -36.02 25.50
CA ALA A 643 -3.01 -34.93 25.91
C ALA A 643 -1.72 -34.91 25.07
N GLU A 644 -1.13 -36.08 24.80
CA GLU A 644 0.05 -36.23 23.94
C GLU A 644 -0.19 -35.67 22.53
N LEU A 645 -1.35 -35.95 21.93
CA LEU A 645 -1.70 -35.43 20.60
C LEU A 645 -1.85 -33.91 20.62
N ALA A 646 -2.44 -33.35 21.69
CA ALA A 646 -2.60 -31.92 21.87
C ALA A 646 -1.25 -31.19 21.87
N CYS A 647 -0.28 -31.71 22.62
CA CYS A 647 1.07 -31.16 22.74
C CYS A 647 1.93 -31.39 21.49
N ALA A 648 1.68 -32.47 20.73
CA ALA A 648 2.45 -32.77 19.51
C ALA A 648 2.07 -31.89 18.30
N ILE A 649 0.91 -31.22 18.32
CA ILE A 649 0.43 -30.41 17.20
C ILE A 649 0.97 -28.97 17.33
N PRO A 650 1.72 -28.45 16.34
CA PRO A 650 2.26 -27.10 16.43
C PRO A 650 1.16 -26.05 16.22
N LEU A 651 0.67 -25.47 17.32
CA LEU A 651 -0.29 -24.36 17.32
C LEU A 651 0.46 -23.02 17.27
N ASN A 652 0.33 -22.32 16.15
CA ASN A 652 1.07 -21.10 15.85
C ASN A 652 0.18 -19.87 15.69
N GLU A 653 -1.13 -20.02 15.63
CA GLU A 653 -2.03 -18.90 15.39
C GLU A 653 -2.76 -18.49 16.71
N PRO A 654 -2.63 -17.23 17.16
CA PRO A 654 -3.35 -16.63 18.31
C PRO A 654 -4.86 -16.85 18.31
N GLN A 655 -5.42 -16.94 17.11
CA GLN A 655 -6.84 -17.15 16.82
C GLN A 655 -6.91 -18.18 15.69
N TYR A 656 -8.07 -18.83 15.50
CA TYR A 656 -8.28 -19.88 14.47
C TYR A 656 -7.59 -21.22 14.77
N GLN A 657 -7.09 -21.40 15.98
CA GLN A 657 -6.51 -22.63 16.54
C GLN A 657 -7.33 -23.91 16.27
N SER A 658 -8.65 -23.78 16.16
CA SER A 658 -9.63 -24.84 15.92
C SER A 658 -9.31 -25.60 14.64
N SER A 659 -9.16 -24.83 13.56
CA SER A 659 -8.75 -25.35 12.27
C SER A 659 -7.30 -25.85 12.25
N GLU A 660 -6.39 -25.21 13.00
CA GLU A 660 -4.99 -25.64 13.07
C GLU A 660 -4.86 -26.98 13.80
N LEU A 661 -5.61 -27.17 14.89
CA LEU A 661 -5.66 -28.40 15.66
C LEU A 661 -6.27 -29.54 14.83
N LEU A 662 -7.43 -29.31 14.20
CA LEU A 662 -8.11 -30.34 13.39
C LEU A 662 -7.28 -30.79 12.19
N LEU A 663 -6.77 -29.85 11.39
CA LEU A 663 -5.93 -30.18 10.24
C LEU A 663 -4.57 -30.73 10.66
N GLY A 664 -4.03 -30.24 11.78
CA GLY A 664 -2.80 -30.73 12.38
C GLY A 664 -2.92 -32.18 12.83
N ALA A 665 -3.96 -32.53 13.59
CA ALA A 665 -4.26 -33.89 14.03
C ALA A 665 -4.40 -34.83 12.83
N THR A 666 -5.19 -34.42 11.83
CA THR A 666 -5.39 -35.22 10.62
C THR A 666 -4.07 -35.42 9.84
N ALA A 667 -3.23 -34.38 9.77
CA ALA A 667 -1.91 -34.47 9.12
C ALA A 667 -0.93 -35.40 9.86
N GLN A 668 -1.09 -35.58 11.17
CA GLN A 668 -0.32 -36.53 11.99
C GLN A 668 -0.79 -37.97 11.77
N GLY A 669 -1.93 -38.18 11.10
CA GLY A 669 -2.55 -39.49 10.92
C GLY A 669 -3.53 -39.88 12.04
N ALA A 670 -3.88 -38.96 12.94
CA ALA A 670 -4.80 -39.24 14.03
C ALA A 670 -6.20 -39.67 13.52
N ARG A 671 -6.87 -40.51 14.32
CA ARG A 671 -8.26 -40.89 14.09
C ARG A 671 -9.17 -39.80 14.64
N VAL A 672 -9.81 -39.09 13.73
CA VAL A 672 -10.66 -37.93 14.05
C VAL A 672 -12.11 -38.30 13.84
N LEU A 673 -12.96 -38.11 14.85
CA LEU A 673 -14.40 -38.31 14.78
C LEU A 673 -15.16 -37.02 15.07
N GLU A 674 -16.33 -36.88 14.45
CA GLU A 674 -17.30 -35.82 14.77
C GLU A 674 -18.50 -36.42 15.50
N ARG A 675 -18.94 -35.77 16.59
CA ARG A 675 -20.17 -36.13 17.31
C ARG A 675 -21.23 -35.04 17.15
N PRO A 676 -22.52 -35.40 16.99
CA PRO A 676 -23.61 -34.42 17.02
C PRO A 676 -23.63 -33.76 18.40
N MET A 677 -23.58 -32.44 18.44
CA MET A 677 -23.49 -31.67 19.69
C MET A 677 -24.34 -30.41 19.61
N SER A 678 -24.78 -29.93 20.76
CA SER A 678 -25.66 -28.78 20.88
C SER A 678 -24.87 -27.49 21.12
N MET A 679 -25.29 -26.39 20.48
CA MET A 679 -24.74 -25.06 20.74
C MET A 679 -25.84 -24.03 20.97
N ARG A 680 -25.85 -23.45 22.17
CA ARG A 680 -26.82 -22.47 22.65
C ARG A 680 -26.39 -21.04 22.35
N LEU A 681 -27.34 -20.11 22.39
CA LEU A 681 -27.03 -18.68 22.37
C LEU A 681 -26.25 -18.28 23.63
N ARG A 682 -25.29 -17.36 23.45
CA ARG A 682 -24.49 -16.83 24.55
C ARG A 682 -25.37 -16.01 25.50
N LYS A 683 -25.33 -16.33 26.80
CA LYS A 683 -26.15 -15.65 27.83
C LYS A 683 -25.58 -14.29 28.30
N ALA A 684 -24.27 -14.06 28.21
CA ALA A 684 -23.62 -12.80 28.61
C ALA A 684 -22.34 -12.49 27.80
N GLY A 685 -22.01 -11.19 27.61
CA GLY A 685 -20.77 -10.73 26.96
C GLY A 685 -20.84 -10.52 25.43
N LYS A 686 -19.89 -9.75 24.85
CA LYS A 686 -19.85 -9.43 23.40
C LYS A 686 -19.04 -10.44 22.59
N SER A 687 -19.54 -10.86 21.42
CA SER A 687 -18.81 -11.76 20.50
C SER A 687 -17.48 -11.15 20.07
N LYS A 688 -16.40 -11.94 20.22
CA LYS A 688 -15.03 -11.57 19.82
C LYS A 688 -14.68 -12.10 18.41
N LYS A 689 -15.56 -12.89 17.78
CA LYS A 689 -15.41 -13.44 16.42
C LYS A 689 -16.17 -12.53 15.43
N GLY A 690 -15.44 -11.79 14.59
CA GLY A 690 -16.01 -10.73 13.75
C GLY A 690 -16.70 -11.24 12.47
N GLY A 691 -17.88 -10.72 12.14
CA GLY A 691 -18.65 -11.07 10.93
C GLY A 691 -18.14 -10.48 9.61
N SER A 692 -16.83 -10.29 9.44
CA SER A 692 -16.26 -9.63 8.25
C SER A 692 -15.65 -10.63 7.26
N VAL A 693 -15.71 -10.32 5.96
CA VAL A 693 -15.04 -11.08 4.88
C VAL A 693 -13.54 -11.32 5.18
N VAL A 694 -12.89 -10.37 5.86
CA VAL A 694 -11.50 -10.47 6.30
C VAL A 694 -11.27 -11.60 7.31
N TYR A 695 -12.22 -11.84 8.22
CA TYR A 695 -12.16 -12.97 9.17
C TYR A 695 -12.18 -14.29 8.40
N GLY A 696 -13.08 -14.41 7.42
CA GLY A 696 -13.19 -15.60 6.59
C GLY A 696 -11.94 -15.88 5.74
N ALA A 697 -11.38 -14.84 5.11
CA ALA A 697 -10.13 -14.97 4.35
C ALA A 697 -8.95 -15.40 5.23
N ASN A 698 -8.88 -14.91 6.48
CA ASN A 698 -7.84 -15.33 7.42
C ASN A 698 -8.03 -16.79 7.87
N TYR A 699 -9.27 -17.20 8.11
CA TYR A 699 -9.60 -18.59 8.46
C TYR A 699 -9.15 -19.55 7.34
N ALA A 700 -9.53 -19.29 6.08
CA ALA A 700 -9.08 -20.07 4.93
C ALA A 700 -7.55 -20.10 4.76
N ARG A 701 -6.86 -18.97 5.03
CA ARG A 701 -5.40 -18.89 5.00
C ARG A 701 -4.75 -19.80 6.06
N VAL A 702 -5.28 -19.80 7.29
CA VAL A 702 -4.76 -20.66 8.36
C VAL A 702 -4.95 -22.12 7.96
N MET A 703 -6.12 -22.49 7.46
CA MET A 703 -6.42 -23.85 7.00
C MET A 703 -5.45 -24.32 5.91
N THR A 704 -5.38 -23.58 4.80
CA THR A 704 -4.51 -23.93 3.66
C THR A 704 -3.04 -23.92 4.05
N GLY A 705 -2.62 -22.96 4.88
CA GLY A 705 -1.25 -22.87 5.38
C GLY A 705 -0.88 -24.04 6.30
N THR A 706 -1.78 -24.47 7.20
CA THR A 706 -1.55 -25.62 8.08
C THR A 706 -1.53 -26.91 7.28
N TRP A 707 -2.46 -27.08 6.34
CA TRP A 707 -2.46 -28.21 5.41
C TRP A 707 -1.14 -28.31 4.63
N TRP A 708 -0.67 -27.20 4.05
CA TRP A 708 0.60 -27.20 3.30
C TRP A 708 1.80 -27.64 4.17
N ARG A 709 1.87 -27.15 5.42
CA ARG A 709 2.93 -27.55 6.37
C ARG A 709 2.84 -29.03 6.72
N GLY A 710 1.63 -29.50 7.06
CA GLY A 710 1.38 -30.85 7.54
C GLY A 710 1.44 -31.92 6.46
N TYR A 711 0.92 -31.66 5.27
CA TYR A 711 0.75 -32.66 4.20
C TYR A 711 1.81 -32.58 3.11
N VAL A 712 2.26 -31.37 2.73
CA VAL A 712 3.21 -31.19 1.63
C VAL A 712 4.65 -31.21 2.14
N LEU A 713 4.98 -30.33 3.09
CA LEU A 713 6.37 -30.20 3.58
C LEU A 713 6.82 -31.40 4.44
N ARG A 714 5.94 -31.93 5.29
CA ARG A 714 6.27 -33.07 6.18
C ARG A 714 6.41 -34.40 5.41
N ARG A 715 5.61 -34.64 4.35
CA ARG A 715 5.79 -35.81 3.47
C ARG A 715 7.10 -35.75 2.68
N GLY A 716 7.54 -34.55 2.28
CA GLY A 716 8.86 -34.35 1.66
C GLY A 716 10.01 -34.81 2.56
N ARG A 717 9.97 -34.48 3.86
CA ARG A 717 10.98 -34.89 4.85
C ARG A 717 11.00 -36.40 5.15
N LYS A 718 9.84 -37.07 5.19
CA LYS A 718 9.78 -38.54 5.37
C LYS A 718 10.32 -39.30 4.15
N ARG A 719 10.24 -38.73 2.93
CA ARG A 719 10.81 -39.32 1.72
C ARG A 719 12.33 -39.21 1.65
N THR A 720 12.92 -38.13 2.17
CA THR A 720 14.39 -37.95 2.17
C THR A 720 15.12 -38.73 3.28
N GLY A 721 14.42 -39.16 4.33
CA GLY A 721 14.99 -39.95 5.44
C GLY A 721 14.88 -41.47 5.29
N ARG A 722 14.55 -41.98 4.09
CA ARG A 722 14.52 -43.42 3.76
C ARG A 722 15.62 -43.83 2.77
N ALA A 723 16.57 -42.94 2.50
CA ALA A 723 17.77 -43.20 1.73
C ALA A 723 18.99 -42.96 2.63
N SER A 724 19.21 -43.87 3.58
CA SER A 724 20.44 -44.06 4.34
C SER A 724 20.40 -45.42 5.02
#